data_AF-A0A1A7YMR8-F1
#
_entry.id   AF-A0A1A7YMR8-F1
#
_cell.length_a   1.000
_cell.length_b   1.000
_cell.length_c   1.000
_cell.angle_alpha   90.00
_cell.angle_beta   90.00
_cell.angle_gamma   90.00
#
_symmetry.space_group_name_H-M   'P 1'
#
loop_
_entity.id
_entity.type
_entity.pdbx_description
1 polymer ?
#
loop_
_entity_poly.entity_id
_entity_poly.type
_entity_poly.pdbx_seq_one_letter_code
_entity_poly.pdbx_strand_id
1 'polypeptide(L)'
;MFRILHWNARSLVANGQEFKKVLEGLSERPDVICVQETWLKPFLDFRLGGYVCERKDREGRSGGGCATFLRVGLQYRRREVDSNLECVVVEVWSDRGVVSLVNFYNPGGALDGNALRGLLVGGTTSVLWVGDFNAHSVLWGADRSDGNGVVVEEILVDIGLVVLNDGRHTRFGGVGHRSSGLDLTVASADLAAVASGWEVLTHLSMGSDHYPVRCSFGRGVLVEPSGLVLGFNFGRAHWSGFAQGLEDAVCRLRVEGDVDVWYAALTECVLSAAGEHIPRKRIPAGRSMVPWWTAECGEAIRARNKAFEVLKKHPVESNAVAYRRLRAVARRVVRAAKRGGWRVFCDGLGPRTSVHSLWRLVRSMSGVRSRRGLPVLSVGDRVAAGDQEKAGLLAEHFRGVHSSANISAGDSSLRQRLVDGFVGDLWGDGGDSLDFNLYFSLDELKQAVRRGKATSPGRDGLGYPMLQHAGDFFLEEVLALINSVWGSGRLPKEWRHSVIVPFLKPGKPPGSPDSYRPIALTSVVCKCGFRRGRSALDAVAPLDLAVRRAKVNKEVVLAVFLDIEKAYDMLWTEGLLMSLYNAGAAALRVCCGAFRTTPVSALQVEVGEMPLNIRRLQLGLRYLLRVRGMGGSAHAEALLHRLWEFEGGGQEEERRRALHFVFKVGDRNKTATFYRDVLGMKVLRHEEFEEGCKATCNGPYDGKWSKTMVGFGPEDDHFVAELTYNYGVGEYQLGNDFLGLTLQSSQAVSNAKRLGWPLTQVEEALYLTHAPGGYPFYIVDKEQPPTDPVQKVSLGVSDLQRSTRYWATLLGMTLMNKNEKNKTVLLGFEESQCKLELRDISGTVDHGTAFGRIAFSCPREQLPDLEALMKKENQNILTPLVSLDTPGKATVEVVILTDPDRHEICFVGDEAFRQLSAVDPQGNELLDKAMAEDRSDEWFAKHNKQKAAA
;
A
#
# COMPACT_ATOMS: atom_id res chain seq x y z
N MET A 1 22.01 4.11 43.93
CA MET A 1 22.95 3.05 44.32
C MET A 1 23.15 2.15 43.13
N PHE A 2 24.41 1.98 42.71
CA PHE A 2 24.82 1.19 41.56
C PHE A 2 25.06 -0.24 42.03
N ARG A 3 24.25 -1.19 41.55
CA ARG A 3 24.26 -2.59 42.03
C ARG A 3 24.84 -3.52 40.98
N ILE A 4 25.78 -4.36 41.39
CA ILE A 4 26.46 -5.30 40.50
C ILE A 4 26.42 -6.71 41.08
N LEU A 5 26.28 -7.68 40.19
CA LEU A 5 26.44 -9.10 40.50
C LEU A 5 27.43 -9.70 39.51
N HIS A 6 28.44 -10.44 39.97
CA HIS A 6 29.29 -11.22 39.08
C HIS A 6 29.33 -12.70 39.48
N TRP A 7 29.51 -13.57 38.48
CA TRP A 7 29.42 -15.01 38.68
C TRP A 7 30.10 -15.79 37.55
N ASN A 8 31.04 -16.66 37.90
CA ASN A 8 31.49 -17.71 36.99
C ASN A 8 30.40 -18.80 36.88
N ALA A 9 29.71 -18.83 35.73
CA ALA A 9 28.56 -19.69 35.52
C ALA A 9 28.92 -21.14 35.20
N ARG A 10 30.16 -21.40 34.77
CA ARG A 10 30.61 -22.70 34.26
C ARG A 10 29.59 -23.33 33.31
N SER A 11 29.20 -22.57 32.29
CA SER A 11 28.11 -22.78 31.32
C SER A 11 26.75 -22.16 31.66
N LEU A 12 26.42 -21.06 30.97
CA LEU A 12 25.05 -20.53 30.94
C LEU A 12 24.06 -21.46 30.23
N VAL A 13 24.54 -22.34 29.36
CA VAL A 13 23.69 -23.34 28.69
C VAL A 13 23.14 -24.36 29.69
N ALA A 14 23.99 -24.80 30.62
CA ALA A 14 23.61 -25.75 31.66
C ALA A 14 22.87 -25.09 32.83
N ASN A 15 23.41 -23.97 33.32
CA ASN A 15 23.03 -23.39 34.61
C ASN A 15 22.16 -22.12 34.48
N GLY A 16 22.11 -21.50 33.30
CA GLY A 16 21.48 -20.20 33.11
C GLY A 16 19.95 -20.18 33.25
N GLN A 17 19.26 -21.32 33.15
CA GLN A 17 17.80 -21.32 33.38
C GLN A 17 17.44 -21.16 34.85
N GLU A 18 18.21 -21.78 35.73
CA GLU A 18 18.07 -21.56 37.16
C GLU A 18 18.46 -20.12 37.54
N PHE A 19 19.55 -19.61 36.94
CA PHE A 19 19.95 -18.22 37.13
C PHE A 19 18.83 -17.23 36.79
N LYS A 20 18.11 -17.45 35.67
CA LYS A 20 16.90 -16.67 35.35
C LYS A 20 15.87 -16.75 36.46
N LYS A 21 15.60 -17.93 37.01
CA LYS A 21 14.60 -18.10 38.07
C LYS A 21 15.01 -17.37 39.36
N VAL A 22 16.29 -17.43 39.72
CA VAL A 22 16.83 -16.69 40.88
C VAL A 22 16.66 -15.19 40.69
N LEU A 23 17.01 -14.66 39.52
CA LEU A 23 16.87 -13.24 39.20
C LEU A 23 15.41 -12.74 39.20
N GLU A 24 14.42 -13.60 38.93
CA GLU A 24 13.00 -13.25 39.09
C GLU A 24 12.61 -13.03 40.55
N GLY A 25 13.22 -13.79 41.48
CA GLY A 25 12.90 -13.77 42.90
C GLY A 25 13.65 -12.71 43.71
N LEU A 26 14.58 -11.97 43.10
CA LEU A 26 15.27 -10.87 43.76
C LEU A 26 14.32 -9.67 43.92
N SER A 27 14.22 -9.14 45.15
CA SER A 27 13.48 -7.92 45.46
C SER A 27 14.03 -6.70 44.69
N GLU A 28 15.35 -6.61 44.61
CA GLU A 28 16.07 -5.60 43.83
C GLU A 28 16.96 -6.28 42.80
N ARG A 29 16.76 -5.94 41.53
CA ARG A 29 17.58 -6.46 40.43
C ARG A 29 18.89 -5.68 40.31
N PRO A 30 20.03 -6.34 40.04
CA PRO A 30 21.28 -5.65 39.74
C PRO A 30 21.15 -4.72 38.52
N ASP A 31 21.90 -3.63 38.51
CA ASP A 31 22.01 -2.75 37.34
C ASP A 31 22.92 -3.38 36.29
N VAL A 32 23.97 -4.09 36.73
CA VAL A 32 24.88 -4.84 35.86
C VAL A 32 25.16 -6.24 36.40
N ILE A 33 25.19 -7.22 35.51
CA ILE A 33 25.50 -8.62 35.81
C ILE A 33 26.68 -9.06 34.95
N CYS A 34 27.80 -9.44 35.56
CA CYS A 34 29.00 -9.89 34.87
C CYS A 34 29.18 -11.40 35.00
N VAL A 35 29.04 -12.13 33.91
CA VAL A 35 29.16 -13.59 33.89
C VAL A 35 30.45 -14.01 33.20
N GLN A 36 31.21 -14.87 33.86
CA GLN A 36 32.40 -15.53 33.31
C GLN A 36 32.06 -16.99 32.96
N GLU A 37 32.88 -17.62 32.12
CA GLU A 37 32.66 -18.97 31.59
C GLU A 37 31.23 -19.19 31.07
N THR A 38 30.82 -18.31 30.17
CA THR A 38 29.48 -18.38 29.59
C THR A 38 29.26 -19.64 28.76
N TRP A 39 30.33 -20.14 28.10
CA TRP A 39 30.35 -21.23 27.13
C TRP A 39 29.38 -21.01 25.96
N LEU A 40 29.06 -19.74 25.69
CA LEU A 40 28.25 -19.34 24.55
C LEU A 40 29.10 -19.36 23.28
N LYS A 41 28.42 -19.52 22.14
CA LYS A 41 29.01 -19.49 20.80
C LYS A 41 28.30 -18.41 19.98
N PRO A 42 28.91 -17.86 18.92
CA PRO A 42 28.30 -16.78 18.14
C PRO A 42 26.86 -17.07 17.69
N PHE A 43 26.57 -18.33 17.31
CA PHE A 43 25.23 -18.78 16.89
C PHE A 43 24.26 -19.10 18.06
N LEU A 44 24.75 -19.21 19.30
CA LEU A 44 23.97 -19.56 20.47
C LEU A 44 23.64 -18.32 21.30
N ASP A 45 22.39 -17.86 21.25
CA ASP A 45 21.91 -16.71 22.00
C ASP A 45 21.49 -17.08 23.44
N PHE A 46 21.69 -16.15 24.36
CA PHE A 46 21.20 -16.24 25.74
C PHE A 46 20.64 -14.90 26.18
N ARG A 47 19.32 -14.85 26.39
CA ARG A 47 18.60 -13.62 26.75
C ARG A 47 18.21 -13.60 28.21
N LEU A 48 18.43 -12.46 28.84
CA LEU A 48 17.95 -12.14 30.18
C LEU A 48 16.91 -11.02 30.10
N GLY A 49 15.69 -11.28 30.57
CA GLY A 49 14.57 -10.34 30.45
C GLY A 49 14.82 -9.07 31.27
N GLY A 50 14.80 -7.91 30.60
CA GLY A 50 15.09 -6.62 31.22
C GLY A 50 16.56 -6.19 31.14
N TYR A 51 17.40 -6.93 30.40
CA TYR A 51 18.82 -6.60 30.21
C TYR A 51 19.24 -6.65 28.74
N VAL A 52 20.25 -5.86 28.39
CA VAL A 52 21.04 -5.90 27.15
C VAL A 52 22.34 -6.66 27.42
N CYS A 53 22.85 -7.43 26.48
CA CYS A 53 24.02 -8.29 26.68
C CYS A 53 25.17 -7.88 25.74
N GLU A 54 26.29 -7.46 26.34
CA GLU A 54 27.60 -7.34 25.68
C GLU A 54 28.44 -8.56 26.06
N ARG A 55 29.09 -9.20 25.07
CA ARG A 55 29.84 -10.44 25.34
C ARG A 55 31.03 -10.62 24.40
N LYS A 56 31.99 -11.42 24.84
CA LYS A 56 33.13 -11.95 24.08
C LYS A 56 33.10 -13.48 24.18
N ASP A 57 32.90 -14.14 23.05
CA ASP A 57 32.79 -15.60 22.98
C ASP A 57 34.15 -16.23 22.65
N ARG A 58 34.47 -17.37 23.27
CA ARG A 58 35.67 -18.14 22.91
C ARG A 58 35.40 -19.02 21.68
N GLU A 59 36.22 -18.88 20.65
CA GLU A 59 36.15 -19.69 19.43
C GLU A 59 37.12 -20.90 19.47
N GLY A 60 36.86 -21.93 18.68
CA GLY A 60 37.77 -23.08 18.49
C GLY A 60 37.94 -24.08 19.65
N ARG A 61 37.53 -23.75 20.89
CA ARG A 61 37.62 -24.66 22.07
C ARG A 61 36.34 -24.70 22.89
N SER A 62 36.16 -25.75 23.71
CA SER A 62 35.09 -25.81 24.71
C SER A 62 35.42 -24.96 25.93
N GLY A 63 34.41 -24.34 26.54
CA GLY A 63 34.59 -23.51 27.74
C GLY A 63 34.89 -22.02 27.44
N GLY A 64 35.01 -21.21 28.49
CA GLY A 64 35.39 -19.80 28.42
C GLY A 64 34.30 -18.82 27.96
N GLY A 65 34.74 -17.58 27.70
CA GLY A 65 33.93 -16.44 27.27
C GLY A 65 33.25 -15.67 28.41
N CYS A 66 33.07 -14.36 28.22
CA CYS A 66 32.47 -13.43 29.19
C CYS A 66 31.22 -12.76 28.62
N ALA A 67 30.20 -12.53 29.45
CA ALA A 67 29.01 -11.76 29.13
C ALA A 67 28.64 -10.78 30.24
N THR A 68 28.44 -9.53 29.87
CA THR A 68 27.98 -8.44 30.74
C THR A 68 26.56 -8.07 30.36
N PHE A 69 25.61 -8.34 31.25
CA PHE A 69 24.20 -7.98 31.09
C PHE A 69 23.94 -6.64 31.81
N LEU A 70 23.51 -5.64 31.05
CA LEU A 70 23.24 -4.29 31.51
C LEU A 70 21.73 -4.05 31.54
N ARG A 71 21.20 -3.54 32.65
CA ARG A 71 19.77 -3.26 32.79
C ARG A 71 19.29 -2.34 31.67
N VAL A 72 18.14 -2.65 31.07
CA VAL A 72 17.55 -1.83 30.01
C VAL A 72 17.31 -0.40 30.52
N GLY A 73 17.74 0.59 29.75
CA GLY A 73 17.71 2.01 30.11
C GLY A 73 19.00 2.54 30.72
N LEU A 74 19.91 1.65 31.18
CA LEU A 74 21.22 2.05 31.69
C LEU A 74 22.07 2.69 30.58
N GLN A 75 22.66 3.84 30.85
CA GLN A 75 23.52 4.54 29.91
C GLN A 75 24.94 3.96 29.93
N TYR A 76 25.32 3.32 28.82
CA TYR A 76 26.63 2.67 28.71
C TYR A 76 27.23 2.74 27.31
N ARG A 77 28.55 2.54 27.23
CA ARG A 77 29.32 2.35 26.00
C ARG A 77 30.21 1.12 26.13
N ARG A 78 30.20 0.23 25.13
CA ARG A 78 31.17 -0.86 25.02
C ARG A 78 32.47 -0.32 24.43
N ARG A 79 33.61 -0.68 25.02
CA ARG A 79 34.94 -0.44 24.45
C ARG A 79 35.44 -1.72 23.80
N GLU A 80 35.94 -1.60 22.57
CA GLU A 80 36.71 -2.69 21.97
C GLU A 80 38.12 -2.63 22.56
N VAL A 81 38.58 -3.77 23.06
CA VAL A 81 39.92 -3.95 23.59
C VAL A 81 40.65 -4.81 22.59
N ASP A 82 41.70 -4.24 21.98
CA ASP A 82 42.60 -4.98 21.09
C ASP A 82 43.54 -5.87 21.92
N SER A 83 42.96 -6.92 22.51
CA SER A 83 43.73 -7.92 23.24
C SER A 83 43.09 -9.30 23.16
N ASN A 84 43.93 -10.31 23.29
CA ASN A 84 43.50 -11.72 23.34
C ASN A 84 42.86 -12.09 24.69
N LEU A 85 42.78 -11.15 25.65
CA LEU A 85 42.19 -11.39 26.95
C LEU A 85 40.68 -11.66 26.85
N GLU A 86 40.18 -12.58 27.66
CA GLU A 86 38.76 -12.86 27.75
C GLU A 86 38.06 -11.88 28.67
N CYS A 87 37.79 -10.69 28.13
CA CYS A 87 37.12 -9.63 28.86
C CYS A 87 36.04 -8.92 28.04
N VAL A 88 35.14 -8.26 28.77
CA VAL A 88 34.18 -7.31 28.24
C VAL A 88 34.34 -6.02 29.04
N VAL A 89 34.66 -4.92 28.36
CA VAL A 89 34.84 -3.60 28.98
C VAL A 89 33.68 -2.69 28.58
N VAL A 90 33.01 -2.13 29.59
CA VAL A 90 31.90 -1.20 29.41
C VAL A 90 32.08 0.02 30.31
N GLU A 91 31.87 1.20 29.75
CA GLU A 91 31.78 2.44 30.49
C GLU A 91 30.32 2.69 30.85
N VAL A 92 30.01 2.90 32.12
CA VAL A 92 28.67 3.18 32.63
C VAL A 92 28.62 4.60 33.16
N TRP A 93 27.63 5.38 32.72
CA TRP A 93 27.48 6.77 33.15
C TRP A 93 26.75 6.86 34.48
N SER A 94 27.24 7.74 35.34
CA SER A 94 26.75 7.98 36.69
C SER A 94 26.59 9.48 36.94
N ASP A 95 25.86 9.79 38.01
CA ASP A 95 25.73 11.11 38.64
C ASP A 95 27.06 11.81 39.00
N ARG A 96 28.18 11.07 39.03
CA ARG A 96 29.53 11.55 39.39
C ARG A 96 30.55 11.20 38.31
N GLY A 97 30.15 11.15 37.05
CA GLY A 97 31.04 10.81 35.92
C GLY A 97 30.92 9.36 35.45
N VAL A 98 31.98 8.83 34.86
CA VAL A 98 31.95 7.52 34.17
C VAL A 98 32.68 6.46 34.98
N VAL A 99 32.04 5.29 35.13
CA VAL A 99 32.65 4.10 35.73
C VAL A 99 33.07 3.14 34.62
N SER A 100 34.36 2.85 34.50
CA SER A 100 34.88 1.80 33.61
C SER A 100 34.77 0.44 34.30
N LEU A 101 33.87 -0.41 33.82
CA LEU A 101 33.63 -1.76 34.33
C LEU A 101 34.29 -2.80 33.41
N VAL A 102 35.18 -3.59 33.98
CA VAL A 102 35.87 -4.69 33.33
C VAL A 102 35.34 -6.01 33.88
N ASN A 103 34.71 -6.80 33.00
CA ASN A 103 34.35 -8.19 33.28
C ASN A 103 35.43 -9.09 32.69
N PHE A 104 36.25 -9.71 33.54
CA PHE A 104 37.45 -10.45 33.15
C PHE A 104 37.35 -11.95 33.49
N TYR A 105 37.91 -12.79 32.61
CA TYR A 105 38.14 -14.19 32.86
C TYR A 105 39.54 -14.60 32.41
N ASN A 106 40.30 -15.20 33.32
CA ASN A 106 41.56 -15.85 32.99
C ASN A 106 41.33 -17.36 32.77
N PRO A 107 41.69 -17.96 31.61
CA PRO A 107 41.65 -19.41 31.40
C PRO A 107 42.55 -20.27 32.31
N GLY A 108 43.30 -19.66 33.24
CA GLY A 108 44.30 -20.33 34.07
C GLY A 108 45.71 -20.30 33.46
N GLY A 109 45.94 -19.46 32.45
CA GLY A 109 47.28 -19.18 31.93
C GLY A 109 48.03 -18.17 32.80
N ALA A 110 49.32 -17.99 32.52
CA ALA A 110 50.09 -16.89 33.12
C ALA A 110 49.52 -15.54 32.67
N LEU A 111 49.28 -14.64 33.61
CA LEU A 111 48.79 -13.29 33.33
C LEU A 111 49.90 -12.41 32.77
N ASP A 112 49.61 -11.73 31.67
CA ASP A 112 50.46 -10.67 31.13
C ASP A 112 50.07 -9.33 31.77
N GLY A 113 50.95 -8.81 32.62
CA GLY A 113 50.71 -7.56 33.32
C GLY A 113 50.63 -6.34 32.39
N ASN A 114 51.29 -6.35 31.22
CA ASN A 114 51.17 -5.25 30.26
C ASN A 114 49.79 -5.27 29.58
N ALA A 115 49.32 -6.47 29.21
CA ALA A 115 47.98 -6.64 28.64
C ALA A 115 46.88 -6.20 29.63
N LEU A 116 47.04 -6.48 30.92
CA LEU A 116 46.11 -6.04 31.97
C LEU A 116 46.17 -4.53 32.20
N ARG A 117 47.35 -3.90 32.18
CA ARG A 117 47.49 -2.43 32.24
C ARG A 117 46.79 -1.75 31.05
N GLY A 118 46.82 -2.38 29.88
CA GLY A 118 46.08 -1.93 28.69
C GLY A 118 44.55 -1.97 28.81
N LEU A 119 43.99 -2.60 29.85
CA LEU A 119 42.54 -2.57 30.14
C LEU A 119 42.09 -1.25 30.77
N LEU A 120 43.03 -0.44 31.26
CA LEU A 120 42.74 0.89 31.77
C LEU A 120 42.42 1.84 30.62
N VAL A 121 41.36 2.60 30.81
CA VAL A 121 40.88 3.55 29.81
C VAL A 121 41.40 4.94 30.17
N GLY A 122 42.10 5.58 29.23
CA GLY A 122 42.56 6.95 29.39
C GLY A 122 41.40 7.91 29.71
N GLY A 123 41.49 8.57 30.86
CA GLY A 123 40.57 9.65 31.28
C GLY A 123 39.49 9.29 32.29
N THR A 124 39.29 8.01 32.68
CA THR A 124 38.32 7.65 33.73
C THR A 124 38.98 7.54 35.10
N THR A 125 38.51 8.32 36.08
CA THR A 125 38.98 8.26 37.47
C THR A 125 38.40 7.08 38.25
N SER A 126 37.31 6.49 37.76
CA SER A 126 36.54 5.46 38.47
C SER A 126 36.55 4.14 37.71
N VAL A 127 37.18 3.12 38.27
CA VAL A 127 37.41 1.82 37.63
C VAL A 127 36.91 0.70 38.53
N LEU A 128 36.28 -0.31 37.92
CA LEU A 128 35.79 -1.50 38.62
C LEU A 128 36.12 -2.75 37.81
N TRP A 129 36.93 -3.63 38.36
CA TRP A 129 37.23 -4.93 37.80
C TRP A 129 36.50 -6.02 38.55
N VAL A 130 35.84 -6.90 37.81
CA VAL A 130 35.11 -8.04 38.36
C VAL A 130 35.36 -9.28 37.51
N GLY A 131 35.37 -10.43 38.17
CA GLY A 131 35.37 -11.73 37.49
C GLY A 131 36.41 -12.68 38.05
N ASP A 132 36.70 -13.74 37.30
CA ASP A 132 37.53 -14.86 37.74
C ASP A 132 38.95 -14.70 37.17
N PHE A 133 39.88 -14.32 38.04
CA PHE A 133 41.25 -14.02 37.69
C PHE A 133 42.14 -15.25 37.65
N ASN A 134 41.67 -16.40 38.17
CA ASN A 134 42.51 -17.58 38.44
C ASN A 134 43.87 -17.18 39.03
N ALA A 135 43.82 -16.37 40.10
CA ALA A 135 44.97 -15.82 40.80
C ALA A 135 44.78 -16.00 42.31
N HIS A 136 45.82 -16.47 42.99
CA HIS A 136 45.81 -16.66 44.44
C HIS A 136 46.70 -15.60 45.09
N SER A 137 46.19 -14.88 46.08
CA SER A 137 46.95 -13.94 46.90
C SER A 137 46.47 -13.93 48.33
N VAL A 138 47.40 -13.67 49.25
CA VAL A 138 47.09 -13.38 50.65
C VAL A 138 46.16 -12.17 50.80
N LEU A 139 46.20 -11.19 49.87
CA LEU A 139 45.37 -9.98 49.92
C LEU A 139 43.86 -10.25 49.82
N TRP A 140 43.46 -11.36 49.19
CA TRP A 140 42.06 -11.77 49.08
C TRP A 140 41.78 -13.14 49.69
N GLY A 141 42.58 -13.54 50.68
CA GLY A 141 42.30 -14.68 51.55
C GLY A 141 42.81 -16.04 51.06
N ALA A 142 43.83 -16.09 50.20
CA ALA A 142 44.59 -17.32 49.95
C ALA A 142 45.71 -17.52 50.98
N ASP A 143 46.14 -18.77 51.19
CA ASP A 143 47.24 -19.08 52.12
C ASP A 143 48.60 -18.57 51.63
N ARG A 144 48.77 -18.44 50.31
CA ARG A 144 49.98 -17.96 49.64
C ARG A 144 49.63 -17.25 48.33
N SER A 145 50.47 -16.30 47.93
CA SER A 145 50.40 -15.72 46.60
C SER A 145 51.04 -16.64 45.55
N ASP A 146 50.37 -16.84 44.43
CA ASP A 146 50.93 -17.51 43.25
C ASP A 146 51.42 -16.49 42.21
N GLY A 147 52.03 -16.95 41.11
CA GLY A 147 52.60 -16.05 40.10
C GLY A 147 51.56 -15.09 39.49
N ASN A 148 50.33 -15.57 39.27
CA ASN A 148 49.24 -14.71 38.80
C ASN A 148 48.78 -13.72 39.88
N GLY A 149 48.75 -14.15 41.14
CA GLY A 149 48.48 -13.30 42.30
C GLY A 149 49.45 -12.14 42.40
N VAL A 150 50.75 -12.41 42.33
CA VAL A 150 51.80 -11.37 42.37
C VAL A 150 51.64 -10.38 41.22
N VAL A 151 51.37 -10.85 40.00
CA VAL A 151 51.12 -9.96 38.85
C VAL A 151 49.91 -9.05 39.11
N VAL A 152 48.81 -9.60 39.66
CA VAL A 152 47.63 -8.79 40.00
C VAL A 152 47.95 -7.81 41.13
N GLU A 153 48.65 -8.24 42.19
CA GLU A 153 49.08 -7.37 43.30
C GLU A 153 49.88 -6.14 42.81
N GLU A 154 50.88 -6.36 41.95
CA GLU A 154 51.68 -5.29 41.35
C GLU A 154 50.82 -4.29 40.57
N ILE A 155 49.89 -4.80 39.77
CA ILE A 155 48.96 -3.98 38.99
C ILE A 155 48.03 -3.16 39.88
N LEU A 156 47.54 -3.74 40.97
CA LEU A 156 46.68 -3.04 41.93
C LEU A 156 47.41 -1.86 42.57
N VAL A 157 48.68 -2.05 42.94
CA VAL A 157 49.53 -1.00 43.51
C VAL A 157 49.83 0.08 42.47
N ASP A 158 50.28 -0.31 41.27
CA ASP A 158 50.65 0.59 40.19
C ASP A 158 49.49 1.51 39.76
N ILE A 159 48.27 0.97 39.74
CA ILE A 159 47.07 1.68 39.27
C ILE A 159 46.34 2.40 40.41
N GLY A 160 46.58 2.00 41.67
CA GLY A 160 45.85 2.53 42.83
C GLY A 160 44.44 1.95 42.96
N LEU A 161 44.28 0.65 42.71
CA LEU A 161 43.01 -0.06 42.89
C LEU A 161 42.96 -0.78 44.25
N VAL A 162 41.76 -0.87 44.81
CA VAL A 162 41.45 -1.47 46.11
C VAL A 162 40.64 -2.74 45.93
N VAL A 163 41.10 -3.83 46.56
CA VAL A 163 40.36 -5.10 46.60
C VAL A 163 39.24 -5.01 47.63
N LEU A 164 38.02 -5.36 47.23
CA LEU A 164 36.84 -5.34 48.11
C LEU A 164 36.54 -6.70 48.75
N ASN A 165 37.21 -7.76 48.29
CA ASN A 165 37.08 -9.10 48.86
C ASN A 165 37.52 -9.11 50.33
N ASP A 166 36.71 -9.72 51.20
CA ASP A 166 36.99 -9.82 52.64
C ASP A 166 37.66 -11.15 53.06
N GLY A 167 38.18 -11.90 52.09
CA GLY A 167 38.79 -13.21 52.29
C GLY A 167 37.81 -14.40 52.26
N ARG A 168 36.49 -14.18 52.21
CA ARG A 168 35.54 -15.27 51.97
C ARG A 168 35.79 -15.94 50.62
N HIS A 169 35.76 -17.27 50.60
CA HIS A 169 35.92 -18.05 49.37
C HIS A 169 34.74 -17.85 48.41
N THR A 170 35.05 -17.62 47.14
CA THR A 170 34.07 -17.46 46.05
C THR A 170 33.84 -18.76 45.28
N ARG A 171 34.73 -19.75 45.42
CA ARG A 171 34.66 -21.07 44.80
C ARG A 171 34.74 -22.19 45.82
N PHE A 172 33.85 -23.16 45.71
CA PHE A 172 33.88 -24.41 46.47
C PHE A 172 34.87 -25.41 45.87
N GLY A 173 35.85 -25.87 46.65
CA GLY A 173 36.89 -26.78 46.19
C GLY A 173 36.41 -28.21 45.89
N GLY A 174 35.44 -28.72 46.66
CA GLY A 174 35.02 -30.11 46.60
C GLY A 174 35.75 -31.01 47.61
N VAL A 175 35.56 -32.32 47.49
CA VAL A 175 36.23 -33.31 48.36
C VAL A 175 37.73 -33.32 48.03
N GLY A 176 38.58 -33.21 49.06
CA GLY A 176 40.04 -33.26 48.89
C GLY A 176 40.69 -32.00 48.29
N HIS A 177 39.91 -30.96 48.00
CA HIS A 177 40.40 -29.71 47.42
C HIS A 177 39.98 -28.51 48.27
N ARG A 178 40.89 -27.53 48.44
CA ARG A 178 40.58 -26.31 49.19
C ARG A 178 39.66 -25.38 48.38
N SER A 179 38.73 -24.75 49.08
CA SER A 179 37.96 -23.62 48.54
C SER A 179 38.88 -22.42 48.34
N SER A 180 38.52 -21.52 47.42
CA SER A 180 39.39 -20.41 47.00
C SER A 180 38.58 -19.16 46.66
N GLY A 181 39.21 -17.99 46.81
CA GLY A 181 38.68 -16.69 46.36
C GLY A 181 39.30 -16.34 45.00
N LEU A 182 38.79 -16.93 43.93
CA LEU A 182 39.30 -16.68 42.56
C LEU A 182 38.56 -15.52 41.87
N ASP A 183 37.33 -15.27 42.33
CA ASP A 183 36.46 -14.25 41.79
C ASP A 183 36.70 -12.93 42.55
N LEU A 184 37.33 -11.95 41.89
CA LEU A 184 37.71 -10.69 42.51
C LEU A 184 36.70 -9.59 42.21
N THR A 185 36.51 -8.69 43.17
CA THR A 185 35.88 -7.38 43.01
C THR A 185 36.91 -6.33 43.42
N VAL A 186 37.38 -5.56 42.44
CA VAL A 186 38.43 -4.56 42.65
C VAL A 186 37.94 -3.21 42.15
N ALA A 187 38.02 -2.17 42.97
CA ALA A 187 37.53 -0.83 42.65
C ALA A 187 38.60 0.24 42.85
N SER A 188 38.54 1.34 42.10
CA SER A 188 39.31 2.54 42.40
C SER A 188 38.94 3.10 43.77
N ALA A 189 39.85 3.86 44.39
CA ALA A 189 39.67 4.37 45.76
C ALA A 189 38.36 5.15 45.98
N ASP A 190 37.91 5.94 44.99
CA ASP A 190 36.65 6.69 45.04
C ASP A 190 35.41 5.78 45.07
N LEU A 191 35.44 4.68 44.33
CA LEU A 191 34.36 3.69 44.30
C LEU A 191 34.41 2.80 45.56
N ALA A 192 35.61 2.40 45.98
CA ALA A 192 35.80 1.60 47.19
C ALA A 192 35.29 2.33 48.44
N ALA A 193 35.52 3.64 48.54
CA ALA A 193 35.06 4.47 49.66
C ALA A 193 33.52 4.51 49.81
N VAL A 194 32.78 4.24 48.73
CA VAL A 194 31.31 4.19 48.73
C VAL A 194 30.77 2.79 48.46
N ALA A 195 31.64 1.76 48.48
CA ALA A 195 31.25 0.38 48.33
C ALA A 195 30.51 -0.09 49.60
N SER A 196 29.42 -0.82 49.41
CA SER A 196 28.64 -1.42 50.49
C SER A 196 27.99 -2.72 50.03
N GLY A 197 27.69 -3.59 50.99
CA GLY A 197 26.99 -4.85 50.71
C GLY A 197 27.78 -5.79 49.78
N TRP A 198 29.11 -5.83 49.90
CA TRP A 198 29.91 -6.87 49.27
C TRP A 198 29.61 -8.22 49.94
N GLU A 199 29.10 -9.18 49.18
CA GLU A 199 28.60 -10.44 49.70
C GLU A 199 28.78 -11.59 48.72
N VAL A 200 29.35 -12.69 49.22
CA VAL A 200 29.34 -13.99 48.52
C VAL A 200 28.03 -14.72 48.84
N LEU A 201 27.20 -14.93 47.82
CA LEU A 201 25.90 -15.59 47.94
C LEU A 201 26.03 -17.11 48.00
N THR A 202 26.64 -17.62 49.08
CA THR A 202 27.01 -19.05 49.18
C THR A 202 25.84 -20.03 49.24
N HIS A 203 24.61 -19.53 49.41
CA HIS A 203 23.36 -20.30 49.34
C HIS A 203 22.88 -20.52 47.90
N LEU A 204 23.48 -19.86 46.91
CA LEU A 204 23.14 -19.92 45.49
C LEU A 204 24.26 -20.60 44.70
N SER A 205 24.32 -21.94 44.71
CA SER A 205 25.28 -22.65 43.85
C SER A 205 24.90 -22.58 42.36
N MET A 206 23.61 -22.55 42.05
CA MET A 206 23.06 -22.54 40.68
C MET A 206 23.68 -23.60 39.74
N GLY A 207 24.17 -24.71 40.30
CA GLY A 207 24.84 -25.76 39.54
C GLY A 207 26.30 -25.50 39.15
N SER A 208 26.88 -24.36 39.53
CA SER A 208 28.31 -24.02 39.47
C SER A 208 28.98 -24.33 40.81
N ASP A 209 30.30 -24.53 40.79
CA ASP A 209 31.16 -24.53 41.98
C ASP A 209 31.59 -23.13 42.41
N HIS A 210 31.31 -22.11 41.59
CA HIS A 210 31.49 -20.70 41.95
C HIS A 210 30.18 -20.09 42.46
N TYR A 211 30.29 -19.29 43.50
CA TYR A 211 29.20 -18.54 44.10
C TYR A 211 29.08 -17.16 43.46
N PRO A 212 27.87 -16.65 43.22
CA PRO A 212 27.67 -15.27 42.81
C PRO A 212 28.16 -14.32 43.90
N VAL A 213 28.83 -13.26 43.48
CA VAL A 213 29.26 -12.16 44.34
C VAL A 213 28.43 -10.94 43.99
N ARG A 214 27.85 -10.30 45.01
CA ARG A 214 27.08 -9.06 44.88
C ARG A 214 27.86 -7.93 45.54
N CYS A 215 27.84 -6.75 44.93
CA CYS A 215 28.37 -5.53 45.52
C CYS A 215 27.51 -4.34 45.10
N SER A 216 27.39 -3.35 45.98
CA SER A 216 26.68 -2.11 45.69
C SER A 216 27.59 -0.90 45.94
N PHE A 217 27.38 0.17 45.20
CA PHE A 217 28.15 1.39 45.33
C PHE A 217 27.19 2.56 45.54
N GLY A 218 27.51 3.46 46.48
CA GLY A 218 26.78 4.69 46.81
C GLY A 218 26.79 5.75 45.69
N ARG A 219 26.68 5.31 44.44
CA ARG A 219 26.71 6.10 43.21
C ARG A 219 25.37 5.95 42.48
N GLY A 220 24.82 7.03 41.97
CA GLY A 220 23.64 6.99 41.10
C GLY A 220 24.06 6.67 39.68
N VAL A 221 23.53 5.60 39.08
CA VAL A 221 23.72 5.36 37.64
C VAL A 221 22.65 6.08 36.84
N LEU A 222 23.03 6.61 35.68
CA LEU A 222 22.07 7.18 34.74
C LEU A 222 21.28 6.04 34.09
N VAL A 223 20.04 5.91 34.52
CA VAL A 223 19.07 4.98 33.96
C VAL A 223 17.94 5.83 33.40
N GLU A 224 17.86 5.90 32.08
CA GLU A 224 16.71 6.51 31.45
C GLU A 224 15.53 5.56 31.60
N PRO A 225 14.35 6.07 32.02
CA PRO A 225 13.16 5.26 32.04
C PRO A 225 12.98 4.69 30.63
N SER A 226 12.83 3.37 30.52
CA SER A 226 12.36 2.77 29.29
C SER A 226 10.88 3.13 29.11
N GLY A 227 10.64 4.39 28.79
CA GLY A 227 9.36 4.98 28.44
C GLY A 227 8.95 4.41 27.10
N LEU A 228 8.49 3.16 27.11
CA LEU A 228 7.58 2.73 26.08
C LEU A 228 6.37 3.63 26.22
N VAL A 229 6.26 4.66 25.37
CA VAL A 229 4.97 5.31 25.13
C VAL A 229 4.07 4.21 24.60
N LEU A 230 3.22 3.71 25.48
CA LEU A 230 2.32 2.63 25.14
C LEU A 230 1.26 3.21 24.21
N GLY A 231 1.44 2.96 22.92
CA GLY A 231 0.43 3.27 21.92
C GLY A 231 -0.87 2.51 22.20
N PHE A 232 -1.90 2.88 21.47
CA PHE A 232 -3.19 2.22 21.52
C PHE A 232 -3.10 0.73 21.17
N ASN A 233 -3.90 -0.08 21.86
CA ASN A 233 -4.05 -1.51 21.60
C ASN A 233 -5.23 -1.74 20.67
N PHE A 234 -5.02 -1.51 19.37
CA PHE A 234 -6.03 -1.66 18.33
C PHE A 234 -6.66 -3.06 18.27
N GLY A 235 -5.96 -4.11 18.73
CA GLY A 235 -6.53 -5.47 18.80
C GLY A 235 -7.57 -5.68 19.90
N ARG A 236 -7.74 -4.73 20.82
CA ARG A 236 -8.77 -4.75 21.88
C ARG A 236 -9.66 -3.50 21.84
N ALA A 237 -9.64 -2.77 20.73
CA ALA A 237 -10.47 -1.59 20.53
C ALA A 237 -11.96 -1.96 20.46
N HIS A 238 -12.82 -1.12 21.05
CA HIS A 238 -14.26 -1.18 20.82
C HIS A 238 -14.62 -0.27 19.64
N TRP A 239 -14.44 -0.78 18.42
CA TRP A 239 -14.52 0.04 17.20
C TRP A 239 -15.89 0.68 16.95
N SER A 240 -16.99 0.00 17.29
CA SER A 240 -18.34 0.58 17.17
C SER A 240 -18.52 1.79 18.08
N GLY A 241 -18.11 1.69 19.35
CA GLY A 241 -18.15 2.82 20.28
C GLY A 241 -17.19 3.94 19.87
N PHE A 242 -15.98 3.59 19.40
CA PHE A 242 -15.04 4.57 18.86
C PHE A 242 -15.64 5.36 17.68
N ALA A 243 -16.23 4.67 16.72
CA ALA A 243 -16.85 5.31 15.55
C ALA A 243 -18.00 6.24 15.99
N GLN A 244 -18.92 5.74 16.83
CA GLN A 244 -20.05 6.54 17.29
C GLN A 244 -19.62 7.77 18.12
N GLY A 245 -18.70 7.59 19.07
CA GLY A 245 -18.19 8.69 19.88
C GLY A 245 -17.43 9.73 19.04
N LEU A 246 -16.74 9.30 17.99
CA LEU A 246 -16.07 10.21 17.05
C LEU A 246 -17.07 11.01 16.22
N GLU A 247 -18.08 10.35 15.64
CA GLU A 247 -19.13 11.01 14.86
C GLU A 247 -19.90 12.03 15.71
N ASP A 248 -20.26 11.68 16.95
CA ASP A 248 -20.91 12.58 17.90
C ASP A 248 -20.04 13.80 18.23
N ALA A 249 -18.72 13.61 18.40
CA ALA A 249 -17.79 14.69 18.67
C ALA A 249 -17.65 15.64 17.48
N VAL A 250 -17.64 15.11 16.26
CA VAL A 250 -17.48 15.88 15.01
C VAL A 250 -18.76 16.62 14.65
N CYS A 251 -19.94 16.05 14.88
CA CYS A 251 -21.24 16.75 14.72
C CYS A 251 -21.35 18.01 15.59
N ARG A 252 -20.64 18.05 16.71
CA ARG A 252 -20.59 19.20 17.62
C ARG A 252 -19.45 20.16 17.31
N LEU A 253 -18.60 19.82 16.34
CA LEU A 253 -17.44 20.62 15.97
C LEU A 253 -17.91 21.85 15.19
N ARG A 254 -17.66 23.03 15.74
CA ARG A 254 -17.74 24.29 15.01
C ARG A 254 -16.33 24.79 14.79
N VAL A 255 -15.86 24.70 13.55
CA VAL A 255 -14.52 25.17 13.21
C VAL A 255 -14.61 26.55 12.60
N GLU A 256 -14.18 27.55 13.35
CA GLU A 256 -13.89 28.89 12.87
C GLU A 256 -12.39 29.13 13.02
N GLY A 257 -11.65 29.25 11.92
CA GLY A 257 -10.20 29.45 11.98
C GLY A 257 -9.43 28.99 10.74
N ASP A 258 -8.10 29.07 10.82
CA ASP A 258 -7.20 28.57 9.78
C ASP A 258 -7.00 27.04 9.87
N VAL A 259 -6.23 26.50 8.93
CA VAL A 259 -5.96 25.05 8.84
C VAL A 259 -5.29 24.46 10.08
N ASP A 260 -4.62 25.28 10.91
CA ASP A 260 -4.00 24.81 12.17
C ASP A 260 -5.09 24.52 13.21
N VAL A 261 -6.01 25.48 13.41
CA VAL A 261 -7.12 25.35 14.36
C VAL A 261 -8.02 24.17 13.98
N TRP A 262 -8.34 24.04 12.69
CA TRP A 262 -9.15 22.93 12.19
C TRP A 262 -8.49 21.58 12.45
N TYR A 263 -7.21 21.45 12.12
CA TYR A 263 -6.49 20.19 12.30
C TYR A 263 -6.32 19.82 13.79
N ALA A 264 -6.09 20.80 14.65
CA ALA A 264 -6.03 20.60 16.10
C ALA A 264 -7.36 20.05 16.65
N ALA A 265 -8.48 20.65 16.23
CA ALA A 265 -9.82 20.22 16.64
C ALA A 265 -10.15 18.78 16.20
N LEU A 266 -9.86 18.43 14.93
CA LEU A 266 -10.03 17.06 14.44
C LEU A 266 -9.15 16.05 15.20
N THR A 267 -7.92 16.44 15.52
CA THR A 267 -7.00 15.60 16.29
C THR A 267 -7.53 15.33 17.70
N GLU A 268 -8.09 16.36 18.35
CA GLU A 268 -8.71 16.24 19.67
C GLU A 268 -9.92 15.29 19.66
N CYS A 269 -10.82 15.42 18.68
CA CYS A 269 -11.97 14.52 18.52
C CYS A 269 -11.52 13.05 18.45
N VAL A 270 -10.53 12.74 17.60
CA VAL A 270 -10.02 11.37 17.45
C VAL A 270 -9.35 10.87 18.72
N LEU A 271 -8.51 11.68 19.36
CA LEU A 271 -7.79 11.26 20.56
C LEU A 271 -8.72 11.09 21.78
N SER A 272 -9.77 11.91 21.90
CA SER A 272 -10.79 11.78 22.94
C SER A 272 -11.57 10.46 22.78
N ALA A 273 -12.13 10.22 21.60
CA ALA A 273 -12.85 8.98 21.30
C ALA A 273 -11.95 7.74 21.45
N ALA A 274 -10.69 7.84 21.02
CA ALA A 274 -9.71 6.77 21.19
C ALA A 274 -9.38 6.53 22.67
N GLY A 275 -9.32 7.59 23.50
CA GLY A 275 -9.07 7.49 24.93
C GLY A 275 -10.13 6.69 25.68
N GLU A 276 -11.39 6.84 25.29
CA GLU A 276 -12.54 6.15 25.90
C GLU A 276 -12.70 4.72 25.40
N HIS A 277 -12.51 4.49 24.09
CA HIS A 277 -12.90 3.23 23.45
C HIS A 277 -11.73 2.35 23.02
N ILE A 278 -10.49 2.83 23.06
CA ILE A 278 -9.31 2.07 22.68
C ILE A 278 -8.35 1.93 23.87
N PRO A 279 -8.24 0.72 24.47
CA PRO A 279 -7.33 0.50 25.58
C PRO A 279 -5.89 0.83 25.19
N ARG A 280 -5.14 1.49 26.09
CA ARG A 280 -3.69 1.62 25.94
C ARG A 280 -3.04 0.24 26.05
N LYS A 281 -1.99 -0.01 25.27
CA LYS A 281 -1.15 -1.19 25.48
C LYS A 281 -0.67 -1.14 26.94
N ARG A 282 -0.68 -2.28 27.61
CA ARG A 282 -0.06 -2.41 28.93
C ARG A 282 1.27 -3.09 28.75
N ILE A 283 2.29 -2.65 29.47
CA ILE A 283 3.49 -3.47 29.65
C ILE A 283 2.98 -4.72 30.37
N PRO A 284 3.12 -5.93 29.78
CA PRO A 284 2.69 -7.13 30.47
C PRO A 284 3.39 -7.19 31.82
N ALA A 285 2.63 -7.27 32.91
CA ALA A 285 3.19 -7.51 34.23
C ALA A 285 4.05 -8.79 34.17
N GLY A 286 5.28 -8.67 34.67
CA GLY A 286 6.37 -9.65 34.65
C GLY A 286 6.04 -11.02 34.06
N ARG A 287 6.12 -11.16 32.73
CA ARG A 287 6.20 -12.50 32.13
C ARG A 287 7.44 -13.19 32.68
N SER A 288 7.28 -14.38 33.22
CA SER A 288 8.41 -15.19 33.67
C SER A 288 9.41 -15.37 32.50
N MET A 289 10.69 -15.15 32.80
CA MET A 289 11.85 -15.48 31.97
C MET A 289 11.96 -16.99 31.69
N VAL A 290 11.29 -17.84 32.50
CA VAL A 290 11.23 -19.30 32.37
C VAL A 290 9.78 -19.81 32.44
N PRO A 291 8.94 -19.53 31.42
CA PRO A 291 7.50 -19.83 31.46
C PRO A 291 7.15 -21.33 31.50
N TRP A 292 8.11 -22.21 31.22
CA TRP A 292 7.99 -23.67 31.26
C TRP A 292 8.42 -24.29 32.60
N TRP A 293 8.78 -23.46 33.60
CA TRP A 293 9.26 -23.94 34.89
C TRP A 293 8.12 -24.53 35.73
N THR A 294 8.24 -25.81 36.10
CA THR A 294 7.21 -26.54 36.86
C THR A 294 7.52 -26.59 38.36
N ALA A 295 6.53 -27.00 39.17
CA ALA A 295 6.73 -27.24 40.61
C ALA A 295 7.82 -28.30 40.86
N GLU A 296 7.83 -29.38 40.06
CA GLU A 296 8.86 -30.43 40.08
C GLU A 296 10.28 -29.88 39.86
N CYS A 297 10.44 -28.89 38.97
CA CYS A 297 11.72 -28.22 38.80
C CYS A 297 12.17 -27.55 40.10
N GLY A 298 11.25 -26.86 40.80
CA GLY A 298 11.52 -26.25 42.09
C GLY A 298 11.91 -27.28 43.17
N GLU A 299 11.20 -28.39 43.24
CA GLU A 299 11.48 -29.49 44.19
C GLU A 299 12.85 -30.14 43.95
N ALA A 300 13.15 -30.48 42.70
CA ALA A 300 14.42 -31.11 42.34
C ALA A 300 15.62 -30.17 42.63
N ILE A 301 15.47 -28.87 42.40
CA ILE A 301 16.48 -27.86 42.72
C ILE A 301 16.64 -27.70 44.23
N ARG A 302 15.54 -27.65 45.00
CA ARG A 302 15.59 -27.63 46.48
C ARG A 302 16.30 -28.85 47.04
N ALA A 303 15.99 -30.05 46.55
CA ALA A 303 16.63 -31.29 46.96
C ALA A 303 18.13 -31.29 46.66
N ARG A 304 18.53 -30.84 45.46
CA ARG A 304 19.93 -30.67 45.09
C ARG A 304 20.64 -29.65 45.99
N ASN A 305 20.03 -28.50 46.26
CA ASN A 305 20.63 -27.47 47.13
C ASN A 305 20.81 -27.98 48.56
N LYS A 306 19.82 -28.71 49.10
CA LYS A 306 19.95 -29.36 50.41
C LYS A 306 21.14 -30.33 50.46
N ALA A 307 21.30 -31.16 49.43
CA ALA A 307 22.45 -32.06 49.34
C ALA A 307 23.78 -31.33 49.17
N PHE A 308 23.79 -30.19 48.48
CA PHE A 308 24.97 -29.34 48.36
C PHE A 308 25.37 -28.71 49.70
N GLU A 309 24.41 -28.23 50.49
CA GLU A 309 24.68 -27.70 51.84
C GLU A 309 25.26 -28.78 52.76
N VAL A 310 24.77 -30.02 52.66
CA VAL A 310 25.34 -31.17 53.39
C VAL A 310 26.77 -31.44 52.93
N LEU A 311 27.03 -31.46 51.62
CA LEU A 311 28.37 -31.65 51.06
C LEU A 311 29.34 -30.54 51.50
N LYS A 312 28.87 -29.29 51.56
CA LYS A 312 29.67 -28.13 51.99
C LYS A 312 30.08 -28.24 53.45
N LYS A 313 29.17 -28.69 54.32
CA LYS A 313 29.45 -28.92 55.75
C LYS A 313 30.33 -30.16 55.99
N HIS A 314 30.12 -31.21 55.19
CA HIS A 314 30.80 -32.49 55.33
C HIS A 314 31.28 -32.98 53.95
N PRO A 315 32.49 -32.56 53.51
CA PRO A 315 33.05 -32.86 52.20
C PRO A 315 33.64 -34.27 52.14
N VAL A 316 32.77 -35.28 52.24
CA VAL A 316 33.10 -36.70 52.10
C VAL A 316 32.55 -37.26 50.78
N GLU A 317 33.18 -38.33 50.27
CA GLU A 317 32.80 -38.93 48.98
C GLU A 317 31.33 -39.37 48.92
N SER A 318 30.78 -39.90 50.01
CA SER A 318 29.36 -40.31 50.08
C SER A 318 28.41 -39.13 49.81
N ASN A 319 28.67 -37.97 50.41
CA ASN A 319 27.91 -36.75 50.18
C ASN A 319 28.14 -36.18 48.78
N ALA A 320 29.36 -36.32 48.24
CA ALA A 320 29.67 -35.88 46.88
C ALA A 320 28.94 -36.72 45.83
N VAL A 321 28.83 -38.03 46.04
CA VAL A 321 28.00 -38.94 45.22
C VAL A 321 26.52 -38.58 45.33
N ALA A 322 26.00 -38.35 46.53
CA ALA A 322 24.61 -37.95 46.75
C ALA A 322 24.28 -36.62 46.03
N TYR A 323 25.14 -35.61 46.16
CA TYR A 323 25.01 -34.35 45.44
C TYR A 323 25.09 -34.54 43.91
N ARG A 324 26.06 -35.32 43.40
CA ARG A 324 26.18 -35.62 41.95
C ARG A 324 24.90 -36.27 41.41
N ARG A 325 24.31 -37.22 42.14
CA ARG A 325 23.05 -37.87 41.79
C ARG A 325 21.90 -36.85 41.72
N LEU A 326 21.70 -36.04 42.77
CA LEU A 326 20.62 -35.06 42.80
C LEU A 326 20.83 -33.91 41.79
N ARG A 327 22.08 -33.54 41.52
CA ARG A 327 22.44 -32.59 40.44
C ARG A 327 22.10 -33.16 39.06
N ALA A 328 22.26 -34.47 38.83
CA ALA A 328 21.84 -35.12 37.59
C ALA A 328 20.31 -35.19 37.47
N VAL A 329 19.60 -35.50 38.56
CA VAL A 329 18.13 -35.49 38.62
C VAL A 329 17.59 -34.10 38.31
N ALA A 330 18.07 -33.06 39.00
CA ALA A 330 17.65 -31.67 38.74
C ALA A 330 17.89 -31.25 37.29
N ARG A 331 19.06 -31.58 36.72
CA ARG A 331 19.36 -31.32 35.30
C ARG A 331 18.39 -32.06 34.36
N ARG A 332 18.04 -33.32 34.68
CA ARG A 332 17.09 -34.10 33.88
C ARG A 332 15.68 -33.49 33.92
N VAL A 333 15.18 -33.16 35.11
CA VAL A 333 13.84 -32.57 35.32
C VAL A 333 13.74 -31.23 34.60
N VAL A 334 14.70 -30.31 34.81
CA VAL A 334 14.71 -29.00 34.14
C VAL A 334 14.79 -29.14 32.61
N ARG A 335 15.61 -30.06 32.09
CA ARG A 335 15.67 -30.33 30.64
C ARG A 335 14.38 -30.93 30.10
N ALA A 336 13.72 -31.81 30.85
CA ALA A 336 12.44 -32.40 30.47
C ALA A 336 11.34 -31.34 30.44
N ALA A 337 11.21 -30.51 31.47
CA ALA A 337 10.26 -29.40 31.52
C ALA A 337 10.50 -28.40 30.38
N LYS A 338 11.76 -28.02 30.12
CA LYS A 338 12.11 -27.15 28.99
C LYS A 338 11.72 -27.74 27.64
N ARG A 339 12.00 -29.03 27.41
CA ARG A 339 11.59 -29.71 26.17
C ARG A 339 10.07 -29.84 26.06
N GLY A 340 9.38 -30.13 27.15
CA GLY A 340 7.92 -30.18 27.20
C GLY A 340 7.30 -28.83 26.86
N GLY A 341 7.78 -27.74 27.48
CA GLY A 341 7.33 -26.39 27.16
C GLY A 341 7.65 -25.97 25.72
N TRP A 342 8.80 -26.38 25.17
CA TRP A 342 9.11 -26.18 23.76
C TRP A 342 8.16 -26.96 22.84
N ARG A 343 7.83 -28.21 23.19
CA ARG A 343 6.87 -29.02 22.44
C ARG A 343 5.48 -28.37 22.44
N VAL A 344 4.96 -27.99 23.61
CA VAL A 344 3.68 -27.26 23.72
C VAL A 344 3.68 -25.98 22.88
N PHE A 345 4.79 -25.24 22.87
CA PHE A 345 4.94 -24.08 22.02
C PHE A 345 4.90 -24.44 20.52
N CYS A 346 5.63 -25.48 20.10
CA CYS A 346 5.63 -25.96 18.72
C CYS A 346 4.27 -26.50 18.28
N ASP A 347 3.57 -27.24 19.13
CA ASP A 347 2.24 -27.78 18.88
C ASP A 347 1.20 -26.65 18.75
N GLY A 348 1.46 -25.50 19.38
CA GLY A 348 0.67 -24.27 19.21
C GLY A 348 0.95 -23.52 17.91
N LEU A 349 1.92 -23.95 17.09
CA LEU A 349 2.16 -23.39 15.75
C LEU A 349 1.27 -24.12 14.75
N GLY A 350 0.49 -23.39 13.97
CA GLY A 350 -0.40 -23.96 12.97
C GLY A 350 -0.58 -23.05 11.75
N PRO A 351 -1.47 -23.41 10.81
CA PRO A 351 -1.68 -22.67 9.57
C PRO A 351 -2.06 -21.20 9.76
N ARG A 352 -2.63 -20.84 10.92
CA ARG A 352 -3.01 -19.45 11.27
C ARG A 352 -1.90 -18.66 11.96
N THR A 353 -0.75 -19.26 12.25
CA THR A 353 0.37 -18.55 12.87
C THR A 353 1.00 -17.59 11.86
N SER A 354 1.03 -16.29 12.18
CA SER A 354 1.61 -15.30 11.26
C SER A 354 3.07 -15.60 10.93
N VAL A 355 3.41 -15.50 9.64
CA VAL A 355 4.77 -15.63 9.09
C VAL A 355 5.74 -14.64 9.77
N HIS A 356 5.26 -13.45 10.14
CA HIS A 356 6.05 -12.48 10.90
C HIS A 356 6.51 -13.02 12.27
N SER A 357 5.63 -13.69 13.02
CA SER A 357 5.98 -14.29 14.31
C SER A 357 6.95 -15.46 14.15
N LEU A 358 6.81 -16.26 13.10
CA LEU A 358 7.77 -17.32 12.74
C LEU A 358 9.15 -16.75 12.39
N TRP A 359 9.22 -15.71 11.54
CA TRP A 359 10.49 -15.05 11.23
C TRP A 359 11.13 -14.39 12.45
N ARG A 360 10.33 -13.81 13.34
CA ARG A 360 10.83 -13.27 14.62
C ARG A 360 11.45 -14.39 15.47
N LEU A 361 10.84 -15.57 15.49
CA LEU A 361 11.38 -16.75 16.16
C LEU A 361 12.68 -17.21 15.49
N VAL A 362 12.70 -17.39 14.16
CA VAL A 362 13.90 -17.81 13.41
C VAL A 362 15.07 -16.84 13.64
N ARG A 363 14.84 -15.53 13.55
CA ARG A 363 15.86 -14.51 13.85
C ARG A 363 16.37 -14.63 15.28
N SER A 364 15.48 -14.88 16.24
CA SER A 364 15.88 -15.07 17.63
C SER A 364 16.71 -16.35 17.85
N MET A 365 16.38 -17.44 17.14
CA MET A 365 17.14 -18.68 17.17
C MET A 365 18.47 -18.56 16.44
N SER A 366 18.54 -17.75 15.38
CA SER A 366 19.74 -17.48 14.59
C SER A 366 20.71 -16.50 15.26
N GLY A 367 20.46 -16.12 16.52
CA GLY A 367 21.33 -15.22 17.27
C GLY A 367 21.26 -13.74 16.89
N VAL A 368 20.29 -13.33 16.05
CA VAL A 368 20.13 -11.93 15.66
C VAL A 368 19.62 -11.12 16.85
N ARG A 369 20.46 -10.22 17.36
CA ARG A 369 20.19 -9.41 18.54
C ARG A 369 19.41 -8.15 18.16
N SER A 370 18.29 -7.91 18.83
CA SER A 370 17.62 -6.61 18.79
C SER A 370 18.19 -5.76 19.93
N ARG A 371 18.96 -4.72 19.58
CA ARG A 371 19.35 -3.68 20.54
C ARG A 371 18.11 -2.82 20.82
N ARG A 372 17.81 -2.56 22.10
CA ARG A 372 16.76 -1.63 22.51
C ARG A 372 17.43 -0.35 23.02
N GLY A 373 17.02 0.80 22.47
CA GLY A 373 17.56 2.10 22.83
C GLY A 373 18.80 2.50 22.02
N LEU A 374 19.11 3.80 22.07
CA LEU A 374 20.34 4.36 21.51
C LEU A 374 21.47 4.26 22.54
N PRO A 375 22.65 3.74 22.16
CA PRO A 375 23.81 3.79 23.04
C PRO A 375 24.26 5.24 23.26
N VAL A 376 25.24 5.43 24.14
CA VAL A 376 25.95 6.70 24.26
C VAL A 376 26.57 7.07 22.92
N LEU A 377 26.35 8.32 22.49
CA LEU A 377 26.87 8.86 21.24
C LEU A 377 28.08 9.75 21.48
N SER A 378 29.03 9.75 20.55
CA SER A 378 30.23 10.59 20.64
C SER A 378 30.63 11.18 19.29
N VAL A 379 31.01 12.47 19.29
CA VAL A 379 31.59 13.21 18.16
C VAL A 379 32.79 14.00 18.66
N GLY A 380 33.99 13.59 18.26
CA GLY A 380 35.23 14.10 18.88
C GLY A 380 35.18 13.90 20.40
N ASP A 381 35.40 14.98 21.15
CA ASP A 381 35.36 14.97 22.62
C ASP A 381 33.95 15.15 23.22
N ARG A 382 32.95 15.51 22.41
CA ARG A 382 31.56 15.63 22.88
C ARG A 382 30.93 14.25 23.03
N VAL A 383 30.47 13.95 24.24
CA VAL A 383 29.76 12.71 24.56
C VAL A 383 28.32 13.04 24.99
N ALA A 384 27.35 12.36 24.39
CA ALA A 384 25.93 12.47 24.71
C ALA A 384 25.44 11.16 25.33
N ALA A 385 25.16 11.19 26.63
CA ALA A 385 24.74 10.02 27.41
C ALA A 385 23.26 10.05 27.77
N GLY A 386 22.71 11.24 28.05
CA GLY A 386 21.27 11.42 28.28
C GLY A 386 20.47 11.36 26.98
N ASP A 387 19.20 10.95 27.05
CA ASP A 387 18.36 10.85 25.83
C ASP A 387 18.14 12.23 25.17
N GLN A 388 18.03 13.30 25.96
CA GLN A 388 17.94 14.67 25.46
C GLN A 388 19.23 15.11 24.74
N GLU A 389 20.40 14.80 25.32
CA GLU A 389 21.70 15.11 24.71
C GLU A 389 21.89 14.35 23.40
N LYS A 390 21.51 13.06 23.37
CA LYS A 390 21.58 12.24 22.16
C LYS A 390 20.66 12.79 21.07
N ALA A 391 19.44 13.17 21.43
CA ALA A 391 18.50 13.77 20.51
C ALA A 391 19.05 15.08 19.92
N GLY A 392 19.62 15.95 20.76
CA GLY A 392 20.27 17.19 20.31
C GLY A 392 21.45 16.93 19.38
N LEU A 393 22.33 16.00 19.74
CA LEU A 393 23.53 15.67 18.96
C LEU A 393 23.17 15.01 17.61
N LEU A 394 22.17 14.13 17.57
CA LEU A 394 21.63 13.60 16.32
C LEU A 394 20.96 14.68 15.48
N ALA A 395 20.19 15.60 16.10
CA ALA A 395 19.56 16.71 15.39
C ALA A 395 20.60 17.67 14.79
N GLU A 396 21.67 17.98 15.52
CA GLU A 396 22.80 18.76 15.01
C GLU A 396 23.46 18.06 13.82
N HIS A 397 23.73 16.76 13.94
CA HIS A 397 24.33 15.96 12.87
C HIS A 397 23.43 15.94 11.63
N PHE A 398 22.15 15.57 11.77
CA PHE A 398 21.22 15.52 10.63
C PHE A 398 21.04 16.90 10.00
N ARG A 399 20.89 17.97 10.79
CA ARG A 399 20.85 19.34 10.26
C ARG A 399 22.14 19.69 9.51
N GLY A 400 23.29 19.29 10.02
CA GLY A 400 24.58 19.50 9.36
C GLY A 400 24.67 18.79 8.02
N VAL A 401 24.24 17.53 7.94
CA VAL A 401 24.17 16.77 6.67
C VAL A 401 23.20 17.41 5.67
N HIS A 402 22.09 17.97 6.16
CA HIS A 402 21.03 18.58 5.36
C HIS A 402 21.13 20.12 5.23
N SER A 403 22.28 20.72 5.53
CA SER A 403 22.43 22.18 5.50
C SER A 403 22.82 22.70 4.12
N SER A 404 22.13 23.74 3.65
CA SER A 404 22.51 24.51 2.47
C SER A 404 23.91 25.14 2.58
N ALA A 405 24.46 25.26 3.80
CA ALA A 405 25.84 25.72 4.01
C ALA A 405 26.90 24.74 3.47
N ASN A 406 26.51 23.50 3.17
CA ASN A 406 27.38 22.54 2.45
C ASN A 406 27.51 22.87 0.95
N ILE A 407 26.84 23.92 0.47
CA ILE A 407 26.90 24.42 -0.91
C ILE A 407 27.77 25.67 -0.94
N SER A 408 28.73 25.76 -1.88
CA SER A 408 29.59 26.94 -1.97
C SER A 408 28.80 28.20 -2.37
N ALA A 409 29.29 29.39 -1.98
CA ALA A 409 28.64 30.66 -2.35
C ALA A 409 28.57 30.86 -3.88
N GLY A 410 29.60 30.39 -4.60
CA GLY A 410 29.62 30.36 -6.07
C GLY A 410 28.49 29.48 -6.62
N ASP A 411 28.34 28.26 -6.09
CA ASP A 411 27.29 27.34 -6.50
C ASP A 411 25.90 27.91 -6.19
N SER A 412 25.68 28.50 -5.01
CA SER A 412 24.39 29.09 -4.64
C SER A 412 23.96 30.22 -5.61
N SER A 413 24.89 31.10 -6.00
CA SER A 413 24.64 32.15 -6.98
C SER A 413 24.40 31.61 -8.40
N LEU A 414 25.07 30.51 -8.76
CA LEU A 414 24.88 29.82 -10.03
C LEU A 414 23.49 29.16 -10.06
N ARG A 415 23.09 28.51 -8.95
CA ARG A 415 21.76 27.92 -8.78
C ARG A 415 20.67 28.94 -9.01
N GLN A 416 20.75 30.10 -8.35
CA GLN A 416 19.74 31.15 -8.48
C GLN A 416 19.63 31.65 -9.92
N ARG A 417 20.77 32.00 -10.57
CA ARG A 417 20.78 32.43 -11.98
C ARG A 417 20.23 31.38 -12.95
N LEU A 418 20.51 30.10 -12.69
CA LEU A 418 20.02 29.01 -13.52
C LEU A 418 18.52 28.75 -13.30
N VAL A 419 18.01 28.87 -12.07
CA VAL A 419 16.57 28.83 -11.78
C VAL A 419 15.86 29.97 -12.51
N ASP A 420 16.35 31.21 -12.38
CA ASP A 420 15.71 32.39 -12.96
C ASP A 420 15.68 32.34 -14.51
N GLY A 421 16.65 31.67 -15.15
CA GLY A 421 16.71 31.50 -16.61
C GLY A 421 16.01 30.25 -17.17
N PHE A 422 15.75 29.22 -16.36
CA PHE A 422 15.28 27.89 -16.81
C PHE A 422 13.86 27.54 -16.34
N VAL A 423 13.34 28.19 -15.30
CA VAL A 423 11.99 27.93 -14.75
C VAL A 423 10.90 28.28 -15.77
N GLY A 424 11.08 29.28 -16.62
CA GLY A 424 10.13 29.60 -17.68
C GLY A 424 9.90 28.45 -18.66
N ASP A 425 10.94 27.68 -18.99
CA ASP A 425 10.89 26.61 -20.00
C ASP A 425 10.39 25.26 -19.44
N LEU A 426 10.59 24.99 -18.14
CA LEU A 426 10.09 23.79 -17.47
C LEU A 426 8.58 23.85 -17.20
N TRP A 427 8.08 25.06 -16.93
CA TRP A 427 6.74 25.35 -16.42
C TRP A 427 5.87 26.19 -17.37
N GLY A 428 6.33 26.48 -18.59
CA GLY A 428 5.61 27.32 -19.55
C GLY A 428 4.24 26.76 -19.99
N ASP A 429 3.23 27.63 -19.93
CA ASP A 429 1.86 27.69 -20.51
C ASP A 429 1.02 26.41 -20.71
N GLY A 430 1.47 25.25 -20.25
CA GLY A 430 0.60 24.09 -20.02
C GLY A 430 -0.11 24.28 -18.69
N GLY A 431 -1.18 25.09 -18.71
CA GLY A 431 -1.81 25.73 -17.57
C GLY A 431 -2.26 24.83 -16.41
N ASP A 432 -2.82 25.50 -15.40
CA ASP A 432 -3.57 24.96 -14.26
C ASP A 432 -4.70 23.95 -14.64
N SER A 433 -4.91 23.69 -15.94
CA SER A 433 -5.94 22.85 -16.53
C SER A 433 -5.59 21.35 -16.60
N LEU A 434 -4.52 20.90 -15.95
CA LEU A 434 -4.18 19.48 -15.96
C LEU A 434 -4.87 18.77 -14.78
N ASP A 435 -5.64 17.70 -15.06
CA ASP A 435 -6.50 16.98 -14.09
C ASP A 435 -5.78 16.46 -12.85
N PHE A 436 -4.46 16.38 -12.91
CA PHE A 436 -3.64 16.01 -11.77
C PHE A 436 -3.58 17.08 -10.66
N ASN A 437 -4.05 18.31 -10.92
CA ASN A 437 -4.10 19.43 -9.97
C ASN A 437 -5.46 19.57 -9.25
N LEU A 438 -6.43 18.68 -9.51
CA LEU A 438 -7.77 18.78 -8.93
C LEU A 438 -7.77 18.62 -7.39
N TYR A 439 -8.89 18.88 -6.73
CA TYR A 439 -9.06 18.57 -5.31
C TYR A 439 -9.15 17.05 -5.08
N PHE A 440 -8.78 16.58 -3.89
CA PHE A 440 -8.98 15.20 -3.46
C PHE A 440 -10.45 14.90 -3.25
N SER A 441 -10.75 13.62 -3.22
CA SER A 441 -12.10 13.11 -2.95
C SER A 441 -12.20 12.17 -1.77
N LEU A 442 -13.44 11.96 -1.34
CA LEU A 442 -13.74 11.05 -0.24
C LEU A 442 -13.31 9.62 -0.58
N ASP A 443 -13.48 9.17 -1.82
CA ASP A 443 -13.07 7.83 -2.23
C ASP A 443 -11.55 7.69 -2.34
N GLU A 444 -10.83 8.68 -2.88
CA GLU A 444 -9.37 8.68 -2.85
C GLU A 444 -8.85 8.63 -1.42
N LEU A 445 -9.45 9.42 -0.52
CA LEU A 445 -9.16 9.42 0.90
C LEU A 445 -9.46 8.05 1.54
N LYS A 446 -10.67 7.50 1.33
CA LYS A 446 -11.07 6.18 1.81
C LYS A 446 -10.13 5.09 1.31
N GLN A 447 -9.72 5.14 0.04
CA GLN A 447 -8.74 4.20 -0.52
C GLN A 447 -7.34 4.39 0.07
N ALA A 448 -6.90 5.63 0.28
CA ALA A 448 -5.64 5.95 0.94
C ALA A 448 -5.61 5.38 2.37
N VAL A 449 -6.70 5.59 3.13
CA VAL A 449 -6.91 5.10 4.49
C VAL A 449 -6.99 3.57 4.53
N ARG A 450 -7.88 2.93 3.74
CA ARG A 450 -8.09 1.47 3.71
C ARG A 450 -6.82 0.69 3.41
N ARG A 451 -6.05 1.13 2.42
CA ARG A 451 -4.78 0.49 2.03
C ARG A 451 -3.59 1.01 2.83
N GLY A 452 -3.80 1.91 3.79
CA GLY A 452 -2.80 2.36 4.74
C GLY A 452 -2.35 1.21 5.62
N LYS A 453 -1.04 0.98 5.72
CA LYS A 453 -0.50 -0.04 6.63
C LYS A 453 -0.52 0.54 8.04
N ALA A 454 -0.71 -0.29 9.06
CA ALA A 454 -0.65 0.12 10.47
C ALA A 454 0.79 0.51 10.89
N THR A 455 1.30 1.62 10.36
CA THR A 455 2.59 2.23 10.67
C THR A 455 2.49 3.06 11.95
N SER A 456 3.65 3.38 12.54
CA SER A 456 3.71 4.30 13.68
C SER A 456 3.13 5.68 13.33
N PRO A 457 2.37 6.31 14.24
CA PRO A 457 1.80 7.64 14.04
C PRO A 457 2.88 8.73 14.05
N GLY A 458 2.52 9.92 13.59
CA GLY A 458 3.34 11.12 13.74
C GLY A 458 3.24 11.71 15.15
N ARG A 459 3.63 12.98 15.30
CA ARG A 459 3.52 13.71 16.58
C ARG A 459 2.07 13.87 17.06
N ASP A 460 1.13 13.85 16.12
CA ASP A 460 -0.32 13.90 16.31
C ASP A 460 -0.90 12.66 17.01
N GLY A 461 -0.17 11.54 17.06
CA GLY A 461 -0.63 10.31 17.69
C GLY A 461 -1.72 9.56 16.90
N LEU A 462 -2.11 10.05 15.72
CA LEU A 462 -3.16 9.47 14.88
C LEU A 462 -2.62 8.31 14.04
N GLY A 463 -3.26 7.14 14.17
CA GLY A 463 -2.89 5.93 13.44
C GLY A 463 -3.87 5.57 12.32
N TYR A 464 -3.40 4.89 11.27
CA TYR A 464 -4.26 4.37 10.21
C TYR A 464 -5.46 3.54 10.72
N PRO A 465 -5.33 2.65 11.74
CA PRO A 465 -6.48 1.94 12.28
C PRO A 465 -7.59 2.84 12.81
N MET A 466 -7.27 4.03 13.35
CA MET A 466 -8.29 4.97 13.81
C MET A 466 -9.07 5.53 12.62
N LEU A 467 -8.37 5.94 11.56
CA LEU A 467 -9.02 6.45 10.35
C LEU A 467 -9.81 5.37 9.60
N GLN A 468 -9.32 4.12 9.60
CA GLN A 468 -9.97 2.97 8.95
C GLN A 468 -11.30 2.59 9.61
N HIS A 469 -11.49 2.96 10.87
CA HIS A 469 -12.69 2.71 11.65
C HIS A 469 -13.46 4.01 11.97
N ALA A 470 -13.10 5.13 11.36
CA ALA A 470 -13.87 6.36 11.43
C ALA A 470 -15.09 6.27 10.49
N GLY A 471 -16.16 7.00 10.83
CA GLY A 471 -17.33 7.12 9.96
C GLY A 471 -17.11 8.13 8.83
N ASP A 472 -18.08 8.19 7.92
CA ASP A 472 -17.98 8.98 6.71
C ASP A 472 -18.02 10.49 7.01
N PHE A 473 -18.79 10.93 8.00
CA PHE A 473 -18.87 12.34 8.38
C PHE A 473 -17.52 12.88 8.86
N PHE A 474 -16.81 12.12 9.70
CA PHE A 474 -15.45 12.48 10.08
C PHE A 474 -14.49 12.51 8.88
N LEU A 475 -14.60 11.55 7.96
CA LEU A 475 -13.73 11.50 6.79
C LEU A 475 -14.02 12.66 5.81
N GLU A 476 -15.26 13.14 5.73
CA GLU A 476 -15.62 14.35 4.98
C GLU A 476 -14.95 15.60 5.55
N GLU A 477 -14.91 15.76 6.87
CA GLU A 477 -14.18 16.85 7.52
C GLU A 477 -12.67 16.77 7.27
N VAL A 478 -12.09 15.57 7.34
CA VAL A 478 -10.68 15.34 6.98
C VAL A 478 -10.42 15.68 5.51
N LEU A 479 -11.34 15.33 4.61
CA LEU A 479 -11.26 15.67 3.20
C LEU A 479 -11.30 17.18 2.98
N ALA A 480 -12.24 17.86 3.63
CA ALA A 480 -12.38 19.32 3.56
C ALA A 480 -11.09 20.02 4.00
N LEU A 481 -10.46 19.54 5.10
CA LEU A 481 -9.14 20.02 5.52
C LEU A 481 -8.07 19.76 4.44
N ILE A 482 -7.96 18.54 3.91
CA ILE A 482 -6.95 18.20 2.88
C ILE A 482 -7.12 19.09 1.64
N ASN A 483 -8.35 19.34 1.21
CA ASN A 483 -8.64 20.19 0.06
C ASN A 483 -8.37 21.67 0.35
N SER A 484 -8.68 22.16 1.55
CA SER A 484 -8.31 23.50 1.99
C SER A 484 -6.79 23.70 1.95
N VAL A 485 -6.03 22.70 2.40
CA VAL A 485 -4.56 22.69 2.34
C VAL A 485 -4.06 22.66 0.90
N TRP A 486 -4.67 21.82 0.05
CA TRP A 486 -4.32 21.71 -1.37
C TRP A 486 -4.53 23.02 -2.12
N GLY A 487 -5.68 23.67 -1.93
CA GLY A 487 -6.04 24.90 -2.64
C GLY A 487 -5.33 26.14 -2.11
N SER A 488 -5.09 26.22 -0.81
CA SER A 488 -4.40 27.37 -0.21
C SER A 488 -2.87 27.27 -0.25
N GLY A 489 -2.31 26.07 -0.47
CA GLY A 489 -0.89 25.77 -0.30
C GLY A 489 -0.41 25.91 1.16
N ARG A 490 -1.31 26.14 2.11
CA ARG A 490 -0.97 26.32 3.53
C ARG A 490 -1.10 24.99 4.26
N LEU A 491 0.04 24.38 4.57
CA LEU A 491 0.11 23.18 5.41
C LEU A 491 -0.09 23.53 6.90
N PRO A 492 -0.88 22.75 7.66
CA PRO A 492 -0.89 22.81 9.12
C PRO A 492 0.54 22.69 9.67
N LYS A 493 0.86 23.46 10.71
CA LYS A 493 2.19 23.47 11.34
C LYS A 493 2.59 22.07 11.77
N GLU A 494 1.67 21.30 12.32
CA GLU A 494 1.88 19.92 12.76
C GLU A 494 2.34 19.02 11.62
N TRP A 495 1.88 19.25 10.38
CA TRP A 495 2.29 18.46 9.21
C TRP A 495 3.72 18.78 8.75
N ARG A 496 4.22 19.98 9.09
CA ARG A 496 5.61 20.38 8.84
C ARG A 496 6.58 19.81 9.87
N HIS A 497 6.07 19.27 10.97
CA HIS A 497 6.88 18.62 12.00
C HIS A 497 6.81 17.10 11.83
N SER A 498 7.96 16.45 12.01
CA SER A 498 8.04 15.00 12.03
C SER A 498 8.78 14.54 13.28
N VAL A 499 8.41 13.36 13.79
CA VAL A 499 9.19 12.71 14.85
C VAL A 499 10.30 11.92 14.17
N ILE A 500 11.55 12.33 14.40
CA ILE A 500 12.71 11.64 13.83
C ILE A 500 13.05 10.43 14.69
N VAL A 501 12.97 9.25 14.10
CA VAL A 501 13.42 7.99 14.71
C VAL A 501 14.75 7.59 14.07
N PRO A 502 15.86 7.65 14.81
CA PRO A 502 17.17 7.26 14.28
C PRO A 502 17.25 5.74 14.12
N PHE A 503 17.57 5.29 12.90
CA PHE A 503 17.71 3.87 12.57
C PHE A 503 19.16 3.53 12.22
N LEU A 504 19.74 2.56 12.92
CA LEU A 504 21.14 2.17 12.73
C LEU A 504 21.35 1.57 11.34
N LYS A 505 22.33 2.10 10.59
CA LYS A 505 22.79 1.54 9.32
C LYS A 505 23.40 0.14 9.56
N PRO A 506 23.09 -0.87 8.73
CA PRO A 506 23.68 -2.20 8.89
C PRO A 506 25.22 -2.15 8.92
N GLY A 507 25.83 -2.84 9.88
CA GLY A 507 27.29 -2.95 10.01
C GLY A 507 28.03 -1.69 10.49
N LYS A 508 27.34 -0.58 10.77
CA LYS A 508 27.98 0.67 11.24
C LYS A 508 28.08 0.76 12.77
N PRO A 509 29.10 1.44 13.31
CA PRO A 509 29.34 1.51 14.75
C PRO A 509 28.26 2.37 15.44
N PRO A 510 27.52 1.82 16.41
CA PRO A 510 26.32 2.48 16.93
C PRO A 510 26.62 3.64 17.89
N GLY A 511 27.87 3.86 18.30
CA GLY A 511 28.25 5.02 19.12
C GLY A 511 28.46 6.31 18.32
N SER A 512 28.38 6.28 16.99
CA SER A 512 28.55 7.46 16.13
C SER A 512 27.21 7.92 15.56
N PRO A 513 26.90 9.24 15.56
CA PRO A 513 25.71 9.78 14.91
C PRO A 513 25.61 9.47 13.42
N ASP A 514 26.76 9.49 12.72
CA ASP A 514 26.88 9.22 11.28
C ASP A 514 26.38 7.82 10.89
N SER A 515 26.34 6.91 11.86
CA SER A 515 25.85 5.55 11.69
C SER A 515 24.33 5.44 11.63
N TYR A 516 23.59 6.51 11.89
CA TYR A 516 22.13 6.49 11.92
C TYR A 516 21.51 7.13 10.67
N ARG A 517 20.35 6.63 10.27
CA ARG A 517 19.46 7.23 9.27
C ARG A 517 18.30 7.90 10.01
N PRO A 518 17.95 9.16 9.71
CA PRO A 518 16.73 9.76 10.23
C PRO A 518 15.52 9.14 9.53
N ILE A 519 14.64 8.46 10.26
CA ILE A 519 13.33 8.04 9.75
C ILE A 519 12.29 9.03 10.26
N ALA A 520 11.75 9.85 9.37
CA ALA A 520 10.72 10.83 9.71
C ALA A 520 9.34 10.16 9.85
N LEU A 521 8.75 10.22 11.05
CA LEU A 521 7.35 9.88 11.27
C LEU A 521 6.50 11.14 11.12
N THR A 522 5.88 11.29 9.95
CA THR A 522 4.91 12.35 9.65
C THR A 522 3.48 11.91 9.97
N SER A 523 2.58 12.89 10.14
CA SER A 523 1.16 12.69 10.36
C SER A 523 0.57 11.69 9.34
N VAL A 524 -0.27 10.79 9.81
CA VAL A 524 -1.00 9.86 8.94
C VAL A 524 -2.01 10.59 8.08
N VAL A 525 -2.65 11.64 8.61
CA VAL A 525 -3.60 12.48 7.87
C VAL A 525 -2.90 13.19 6.72
N CYS A 526 -1.72 13.79 6.98
CA CYS A 526 -0.86 14.35 5.94
C CYS A 526 -0.53 13.33 4.84
N LYS A 527 -0.20 12.09 5.22
CA LYS A 527 0.09 11.01 4.25
C LYS A 527 -1.11 10.60 3.40
N CYS A 528 -2.33 10.78 3.89
CA CYS A 528 -3.54 10.53 3.12
C CYS A 528 -3.76 11.60 2.03
N GLY A 529 -3.16 12.78 2.16
CA GLY A 529 -3.14 13.84 1.13
C GLY A 529 -2.12 13.64 0.01
N PHE A 530 -1.58 12.44 -0.21
CA PHE A 530 -0.77 12.12 -1.41
C PHE A 530 -1.60 11.33 -2.42
N ARG A 531 -1.65 11.78 -3.69
CA ARG A 531 -2.36 11.07 -4.77
C ARG A 531 -1.69 9.74 -5.11
N ARG A 532 -2.43 8.66 -4.97
CA ARG A 532 -1.94 7.29 -5.20
C ARG A 532 -2.00 6.91 -6.68
N GLY A 533 -1.06 6.07 -7.15
CA GLY A 533 -0.95 5.71 -8.57
C GLY A 533 0.00 6.59 -9.38
N ARG A 534 0.77 7.45 -8.71
CA ARG A 534 1.91 8.20 -9.26
C ARG A 534 3.13 7.78 -8.46
N SER A 535 3.95 6.89 -9.01
CA SER A 535 5.15 6.37 -8.34
C SER A 535 6.33 6.25 -9.30
N ALA A 536 7.54 6.13 -8.77
CA ALA A 536 8.73 5.90 -9.58
C ALA A 536 8.65 4.63 -10.46
N LEU A 537 7.81 3.65 -10.10
CA LEU A 537 7.61 2.42 -10.91
C LEU A 537 6.98 2.70 -12.28
N ASP A 538 6.27 3.82 -12.42
CA ASP A 538 5.66 4.24 -13.68
C ASP A 538 6.72 4.64 -14.72
N ALA A 539 7.92 5.02 -14.26
CA ALA A 539 9.07 5.30 -15.11
C ALA A 539 9.88 4.03 -15.49
N VAL A 540 9.74 2.94 -14.73
CA VAL A 540 10.48 1.67 -14.97
C VAL A 540 9.79 0.81 -16.03
N ALA A 541 8.45 0.80 -16.08
CA ALA A 541 7.71 0.02 -17.06
C ALA A 541 8.01 0.40 -18.54
N PRO A 542 8.14 1.69 -18.91
CA PRO A 542 8.57 2.09 -20.25
C PRO A 542 9.96 1.56 -20.62
N LEU A 543 10.91 1.53 -19.67
CA LEU A 543 12.27 1.03 -19.88
C LEU A 543 12.28 -0.49 -20.17
N ASP A 544 11.53 -1.29 -19.41
CA ASP A 544 11.39 -2.74 -19.68
C ASP A 544 10.81 -2.99 -21.07
N LEU A 545 9.78 -2.21 -21.46
CA LEU A 545 9.16 -2.32 -22.77
C LEU A 545 10.15 -1.95 -23.90
N ALA A 546 10.92 -0.88 -23.73
CA ALA A 546 11.94 -0.45 -24.70
C ALA A 546 13.03 -1.53 -24.88
N VAL A 547 13.53 -2.11 -23.79
CA VAL A 547 14.53 -3.20 -23.82
C VAL A 547 13.97 -4.44 -24.54
N ARG A 548 12.71 -4.82 -24.28
CA ARG A 548 12.07 -5.96 -24.95
C ARG A 548 11.88 -5.72 -26.44
N ARG A 549 11.41 -4.53 -26.83
CA ARG A 549 11.19 -4.16 -28.22
C ARG A 549 12.49 -4.18 -29.01
N ALA A 550 13.55 -3.59 -28.47
CA ALA A 550 14.85 -3.58 -29.11
C ALA A 550 15.47 -4.97 -29.27
N LYS A 551 15.26 -5.87 -28.30
CA LYS A 551 15.65 -7.29 -28.44
C LYS A 551 14.95 -7.98 -29.60
N VAL A 552 13.66 -7.73 -29.81
CA VAL A 552 12.90 -8.29 -30.94
C VAL A 552 13.40 -7.72 -32.26
N ASN A 553 13.66 -6.42 -32.30
CA ASN A 553 14.04 -5.69 -33.52
C ASN A 553 15.54 -5.75 -33.83
N LYS A 554 16.37 -6.36 -32.98
CA LYS A 554 17.84 -6.33 -33.04
C LYS A 554 18.41 -4.90 -33.01
N GLU A 555 17.75 -4.00 -32.29
CA GLU A 555 18.19 -2.62 -32.08
C GLU A 555 19.06 -2.52 -30.82
N VAL A 556 19.86 -1.45 -30.74
CA VAL A 556 20.68 -1.15 -29.56
C VAL A 556 19.93 -0.18 -28.65
N VAL A 557 19.65 -0.60 -27.40
CA VAL A 557 19.11 0.28 -26.36
C VAL A 557 20.23 0.77 -25.48
N LEU A 558 20.38 2.09 -25.40
CA LEU A 558 21.26 2.78 -24.46
C LEU A 558 20.43 3.28 -23.27
N ALA A 559 20.68 2.74 -22.09
CA ALA A 559 20.08 3.21 -20.85
C ALA A 559 21.13 3.95 -20.01
N VAL A 560 20.89 5.23 -19.76
CA VAL A 560 21.74 6.05 -18.90
C VAL A 560 21.10 6.12 -17.52
N PHE A 561 21.71 5.44 -16.55
CA PHE A 561 21.29 5.49 -15.16
C PHE A 561 22.17 6.49 -14.41
N LEU A 562 21.52 7.41 -13.71
CA LEU A 562 22.21 8.30 -12.78
C LEU A 562 22.01 7.76 -11.37
N ASP A 563 23.07 7.20 -10.79
CA ASP A 563 23.06 6.81 -9.39
C ASP A 563 23.30 8.04 -8.53
N ILE A 564 22.29 8.41 -7.72
CA ILE A 564 22.33 9.57 -6.83
C ILE A 564 22.39 9.12 -5.37
N GLU A 565 23.23 8.11 -5.09
CA GLU A 565 23.38 7.37 -3.83
C GLU A 565 23.44 8.23 -2.55
N LYS A 566 23.79 9.52 -2.66
CA LYS A 566 23.95 10.45 -1.52
C LYS A 566 23.01 11.66 -1.48
N ALA A 567 22.15 11.90 -2.46
CA ALA A 567 21.53 13.23 -2.61
C ALA A 567 20.06 13.36 -2.19
N TYR A 568 19.36 12.31 -1.77
CA TYR A 568 17.88 12.39 -1.60
C TYR A 568 17.38 13.61 -0.79
N ASP A 569 18.17 14.11 0.16
CA ASP A 569 17.78 15.20 1.04
C ASP A 569 18.50 16.55 0.78
N MET A 570 19.48 16.60 -0.13
CA MET A 570 20.27 17.80 -0.49
C MET A 570 20.30 18.08 -2.01
N LEU A 571 19.55 17.28 -2.76
CA LEU A 571 19.46 17.38 -4.20
C LEU A 571 18.85 18.72 -4.56
N TRP A 572 19.58 19.50 -5.35
CA TRP A 572 19.00 20.65 -6.03
C TRP A 572 18.06 20.14 -7.11
N THR A 573 16.79 20.01 -6.77
CA THR A 573 15.80 19.38 -7.65
C THR A 573 15.74 20.07 -9.00
N GLU A 574 15.73 21.41 -9.03
CA GLU A 574 15.69 22.21 -10.26
C GLU A 574 16.98 22.01 -11.08
N GLY A 575 18.14 22.00 -10.43
CA GLY A 575 19.41 21.75 -11.09
C GLY A 575 19.59 20.34 -11.59
N LEU A 576 19.07 19.34 -10.87
CA LEU A 576 19.04 17.97 -11.33
C LEU A 576 18.14 17.88 -12.56
N LEU A 577 16.93 18.43 -12.52
CA LEU A 577 16.00 18.42 -13.65
C LEU A 577 16.64 19.07 -14.88
N MET A 578 17.30 20.21 -14.70
CA MET A 578 18.04 20.89 -15.76
C MET A 578 19.24 20.08 -16.26
N SER A 579 20.02 19.47 -15.36
CA SER A 579 21.17 18.63 -15.73
C SER A 579 20.72 17.38 -16.47
N LEU A 580 19.62 16.74 -16.05
CA LEU A 580 19.01 15.60 -16.72
C LEU A 580 18.45 16.00 -18.09
N TYR A 581 17.80 17.16 -18.19
CA TYR A 581 17.30 17.69 -19.46
C TYR A 581 18.44 17.96 -20.44
N ASN A 582 19.50 18.66 -19.98
CA ASN A 582 20.66 19.00 -20.79
C ASN A 582 21.49 17.77 -21.18
N ALA A 583 21.76 16.87 -20.23
CA ALA A 583 22.47 15.63 -20.48
C ALA A 583 21.67 14.73 -21.43
N GLY A 584 20.35 14.64 -21.26
CA GLY A 584 19.46 13.95 -22.18
C GLY A 584 19.54 14.54 -23.58
N ALA A 585 19.34 15.84 -23.75
CA ALA A 585 19.42 16.50 -25.06
C ALA A 585 20.79 16.35 -25.72
N ALA A 586 21.88 16.46 -24.96
CA ALA A 586 23.24 16.26 -25.46
C ALA A 586 23.50 14.81 -25.88
N ALA A 587 23.09 13.83 -25.06
CA ALA A 587 23.21 12.41 -25.39
C ALA A 587 22.42 12.06 -26.64
N LEU A 588 21.17 12.54 -26.76
CA LEU A 588 20.36 12.35 -27.96
C LEU A 588 21.08 12.89 -29.19
N ARG A 589 21.64 14.11 -29.14
CA ARG A 589 22.40 14.71 -30.25
C ARG A 589 23.60 13.88 -30.67
N VAL A 590 24.37 13.37 -29.70
CA VAL A 590 25.53 12.52 -29.99
C VAL A 590 25.08 11.21 -30.64
N CYS A 591 24.01 10.59 -30.12
CA CYS A 591 23.50 9.33 -30.63
C CYS A 591 22.89 9.43 -32.04
N CYS A 592 22.20 10.53 -32.38
CA CYS A 592 21.63 10.73 -33.71
C CYS A 592 22.55 11.50 -34.68
N GLY A 593 23.74 11.92 -34.25
CA GLY A 593 24.67 12.71 -35.06
C GLY A 593 24.12 14.10 -35.46
N ALA A 594 23.12 14.59 -34.75
CA ALA A 594 22.40 15.81 -35.13
C ALA A 594 23.16 17.09 -34.76
N PHE A 595 22.94 18.13 -35.57
CA PHE A 595 23.53 19.45 -35.36
C PHE A 595 23.10 20.10 -34.03
N ARG A 596 23.94 20.99 -33.49
CA ARG A 596 23.62 21.74 -32.26
C ARG A 596 22.38 22.63 -32.37
N THR A 597 21.89 22.90 -33.57
CA THR A 597 20.68 23.70 -33.82
C THR A 597 19.41 22.85 -33.88
N THR A 598 19.51 21.51 -33.91
CA THR A 598 18.34 20.64 -34.03
C THR A 598 17.42 20.77 -32.79
N PRO A 599 16.11 21.02 -32.97
CA PRO A 599 15.15 21.12 -31.87
C PRO A 599 15.11 19.85 -31.01
N VAL A 600 14.96 20.00 -29.69
CA VAL A 600 14.95 18.86 -28.74
C VAL A 600 13.79 17.90 -29.01
N SER A 601 12.63 18.41 -29.41
CA SER A 601 11.49 17.59 -29.83
C SER A 601 11.80 16.72 -31.05
N ALA A 602 12.51 17.27 -32.04
CA ALA A 602 12.94 16.52 -33.22
C ALA A 602 13.98 15.45 -32.87
N LEU A 603 14.95 15.78 -32.01
CA LEU A 603 15.93 14.82 -31.49
C LEU A 603 15.29 13.65 -30.76
N GLN A 604 14.25 13.93 -29.97
CA GLN A 604 13.47 12.91 -29.27
C GLN A 604 12.77 11.99 -30.29
N VAL A 605 12.09 12.56 -31.29
CA VAL A 605 11.41 11.77 -32.33
C VAL A 605 12.38 10.91 -33.13
N GLU A 606 13.54 11.44 -33.54
CA GLU A 606 14.56 10.72 -34.31
C GLU A 606 15.09 9.47 -33.59
N VAL A 607 15.20 9.51 -32.26
CA VAL A 607 15.63 8.34 -31.48
C VAL A 607 14.46 7.45 -31.02
N GLY A 608 13.25 7.69 -31.52
CA GLY A 608 12.04 6.96 -31.13
C GLY A 608 11.50 7.30 -29.73
N GLU A 609 11.91 8.42 -29.15
CA GLU A 609 11.43 8.94 -27.87
C GLU A 609 10.32 9.98 -28.06
N MET A 610 9.26 9.89 -27.27
CA MET A 610 8.14 10.81 -27.37
C MET A 610 8.52 12.21 -26.82
N PRO A 611 8.15 13.31 -27.49
CA PRO A 611 8.40 14.66 -27.00
C PRO A 611 7.89 14.90 -25.57
N LEU A 612 8.61 15.69 -24.76
CA LEU A 612 8.30 15.87 -23.32
C LEU A 612 6.87 16.34 -23.04
N ASN A 613 6.35 17.29 -23.82
CA ASN A 613 4.97 17.76 -23.74
C ASN A 613 3.96 16.64 -24.04
N ILE A 614 4.23 15.80 -25.05
CA ILE A 614 3.37 14.66 -25.40
C ILE A 614 3.47 13.55 -24.34
N ARG A 615 4.65 13.33 -23.74
CA ARG A 615 4.81 12.41 -22.60
C ARG A 615 4.01 12.87 -21.37
N ARG A 616 3.99 14.19 -21.09
CA ARG A 616 3.15 14.76 -20.02
C ARG A 616 1.67 14.48 -20.28
N LEU A 617 1.21 14.69 -21.51
CA LEU A 617 -0.15 14.36 -21.95
C LEU A 617 -0.44 12.86 -21.79
N GLN A 618 0.46 12.00 -22.26
CA GLN A 618 0.34 10.54 -22.12
C GLN A 618 0.29 10.08 -20.66
N LEU A 619 1.09 10.69 -19.77
CA LEU A 619 1.05 10.40 -18.34
C LEU A 619 -0.25 10.89 -17.69
N GLY A 620 -0.80 12.02 -18.14
CA GLY A 620 -2.15 12.47 -17.81
C GLY A 620 -3.20 11.43 -18.22
N LEU A 621 -3.18 11.00 -19.48
CA LEU A 621 -4.09 9.98 -20.02
C LEU A 621 -3.94 8.62 -19.31
N ARG A 622 -2.72 8.18 -18.98
CA ARG A 622 -2.50 6.94 -18.21
C ARG A 622 -2.99 7.05 -16.77
N TYR A 623 -2.85 8.22 -16.17
CA TYR A 623 -3.42 8.50 -14.85
C TYR A 623 -4.95 8.41 -14.90
N LEU A 624 -5.57 9.04 -15.90
CA LEU A 624 -7.00 8.93 -16.19
C LEU A 624 -7.47 7.49 -16.37
N LEU A 625 -6.77 6.70 -17.19
CA LEU A 625 -7.10 5.28 -17.39
C LEU A 625 -6.98 4.46 -16.10
N ARG A 626 -6.03 4.78 -15.22
CA ARG A 626 -5.93 4.16 -13.90
C ARG A 626 -7.05 4.57 -12.96
N VAL A 627 -7.37 5.86 -12.93
CA VAL A 627 -8.50 6.39 -12.17
C VAL A 627 -9.80 5.70 -12.62
N ARG A 628 -9.99 5.52 -13.93
CA ARG A 628 -11.09 4.74 -14.52
C ARG A 628 -11.06 3.26 -14.12
N GLY A 629 -9.87 2.66 -14.03
CA GLY A 629 -9.68 1.29 -13.55
C GLY A 629 -9.84 1.09 -12.04
N MET A 630 -10.03 2.17 -11.25
CA MET A 630 -10.15 2.10 -9.79
C MET A 630 -11.58 1.89 -9.29
N GLY A 631 -12.59 1.84 -10.19
CA GLY A 631 -13.96 1.34 -9.95
C GLY A 631 -14.75 2.01 -8.82
N GLY A 632 -15.79 2.78 -9.17
CA GLY A 632 -16.79 3.27 -8.21
C GLY A 632 -16.30 4.38 -7.26
N SER A 633 -15.48 5.31 -7.76
CA SER A 633 -15.08 6.51 -7.03
C SER A 633 -15.79 7.73 -7.62
N ALA A 634 -16.55 8.47 -6.81
CA ALA A 634 -17.27 9.69 -7.21
C ALA A 634 -16.35 10.78 -7.78
N HIS A 635 -15.06 10.74 -7.47
CA HIS A 635 -14.05 11.61 -8.06
C HIS A 635 -13.37 11.07 -9.28
N ALA A 636 -13.23 9.75 -9.40
CA ALA A 636 -12.90 9.19 -10.71
C ALA A 636 -13.94 9.64 -11.72
N GLU A 637 -15.22 9.63 -11.34
CA GLU A 637 -16.33 10.15 -12.14
C GLU A 637 -16.27 11.67 -12.30
N ALA A 638 -16.13 12.48 -11.24
CA ALA A 638 -16.05 13.95 -11.36
C ALA A 638 -14.81 14.48 -12.12
N LEU A 639 -13.69 13.75 -12.06
CA LEU A 639 -12.45 14.06 -12.78
C LEU A 639 -12.54 13.65 -14.25
N LEU A 640 -13.24 12.54 -14.54
CA LEU A 640 -13.63 12.18 -15.90
C LEU A 640 -14.69 13.17 -16.45
N HIS A 641 -15.59 13.69 -15.61
CA HIS A 641 -16.63 14.65 -15.98
C HIS A 641 -16.04 16.00 -16.44
N ARG A 642 -15.05 16.55 -15.70
CA ARG A 642 -14.36 17.81 -16.08
C ARG A 642 -13.64 17.76 -17.43
N LEU A 643 -13.22 16.57 -17.87
CA LEU A 643 -12.60 16.38 -19.17
C LEU A 643 -13.61 16.23 -20.30
N TRP A 644 -14.83 15.86 -19.95
CA TRP A 644 -15.96 15.88 -20.87
C TRP A 644 -16.57 17.29 -21.00
N GLU A 645 -16.35 18.18 -20.02
CA GLU A 645 -16.92 19.55 -19.97
C GLU A 645 -16.22 20.61 -20.85
N PHE A 646 -15.44 20.24 -21.87
CA PHE A 646 -15.04 21.19 -22.92
C PHE A 646 -16.01 21.26 -24.11
N GLU A 647 -17.23 20.75 -23.94
CA GLU A 647 -18.40 21.20 -24.71
C GLU A 647 -19.54 21.53 -23.75
N GLY A 648 -19.79 22.84 -23.59
CA GLY A 648 -21.08 23.47 -23.24
C GLY A 648 -21.84 22.97 -22.00
N GLY A 649 -22.02 23.85 -21.01
CA GLY A 649 -22.76 23.53 -19.80
C GLY A 649 -24.21 23.04 -20.03
N GLY A 650 -24.60 22.09 -19.19
CA GLY A 650 -25.93 21.49 -19.10
C GLY A 650 -26.03 20.72 -17.79
N GLN A 651 -27.23 20.54 -17.28
CA GLN A 651 -27.57 20.00 -15.96
C GLN A 651 -27.16 18.52 -15.81
N GLU A 652 -27.33 17.94 -14.61
CA GLU A 652 -27.34 16.48 -14.41
C GLU A 652 -28.19 15.81 -15.52
N GLU A 653 -27.55 15.29 -16.58
CA GLU A 653 -28.27 14.73 -17.72
C GLU A 653 -28.22 13.21 -17.71
N GLU A 654 -29.43 12.67 -17.63
CA GLU A 654 -29.86 11.33 -18.01
C GLU A 654 -29.04 10.78 -19.19
N ARG A 655 -28.05 9.91 -18.90
CA ARG A 655 -27.18 9.33 -19.92
C ARG A 655 -27.97 8.38 -20.83
N ARG A 656 -28.58 8.92 -21.88
CA ARG A 656 -29.39 8.19 -22.85
C ARG A 656 -28.64 8.01 -24.17
N ARG A 657 -28.85 6.89 -24.87
CA ARG A 657 -28.15 6.59 -26.14
C ARG A 657 -29.07 6.02 -27.20
N ALA A 658 -29.00 6.55 -28.42
CA ALA A 658 -29.70 5.99 -29.57
C ALA A 658 -29.06 4.66 -30.00
N LEU A 659 -29.87 3.60 -30.13
CA LEU A 659 -29.39 2.24 -30.37
C LEU A 659 -29.67 1.78 -31.79
N HIS A 660 -30.94 1.73 -32.18
CA HIS A 660 -31.34 1.18 -33.47
C HIS A 660 -32.75 1.59 -33.86
N PHE A 661 -33.05 1.39 -35.15
CA PHE A 661 -34.41 1.40 -35.66
C PHE A 661 -34.81 -0.02 -36.10
N VAL A 662 -36.01 -0.46 -35.73
CA VAL A 662 -36.56 -1.76 -36.08
C VAL A 662 -37.27 -1.67 -37.42
N PHE A 663 -36.88 -2.51 -38.38
CA PHE A 663 -37.50 -2.66 -39.69
C PHE A 663 -38.12 -4.05 -39.83
N LYS A 664 -39.35 -4.11 -40.33
CA LYS A 664 -40.01 -5.38 -40.67
C LYS A 664 -39.65 -5.76 -42.11
N VAL A 665 -39.26 -7.00 -42.32
CA VAL A 665 -38.69 -7.45 -43.58
C VAL A 665 -39.51 -8.60 -44.14
N GLY A 666 -39.93 -8.50 -45.40
CA GLY A 666 -40.64 -9.55 -46.12
C GLY A 666 -39.73 -10.46 -46.96
N ASP A 667 -38.65 -9.92 -47.53
CA ASP A 667 -37.68 -10.66 -48.35
C ASP A 667 -36.27 -10.55 -47.74
N ARG A 668 -35.87 -11.58 -47.00
CA ARG A 668 -34.56 -11.61 -46.31
C ARG A 668 -33.38 -11.58 -47.27
N ASN A 669 -33.45 -12.25 -48.41
CA ASN A 669 -32.33 -12.35 -49.35
C ASN A 669 -32.03 -11.00 -50.00
N LYS A 670 -33.07 -10.30 -50.49
CA LYS A 670 -32.90 -8.94 -51.02
C LYS A 670 -32.44 -7.97 -49.94
N THR A 671 -32.90 -8.17 -48.71
CA THR A 671 -32.55 -7.29 -47.57
C THR A 671 -31.10 -7.49 -47.16
N ALA A 672 -30.61 -8.73 -47.07
CA ALA A 672 -29.20 -9.02 -46.85
C ALA A 672 -28.34 -8.38 -47.93
N THR A 673 -28.74 -8.48 -49.21
CA THR A 673 -28.04 -7.84 -50.33
C THR A 673 -28.00 -6.31 -50.18
N PHE A 674 -29.11 -5.69 -49.81
CA PHE A 674 -29.17 -4.24 -49.60
C PHE A 674 -28.25 -3.78 -48.47
N TYR A 675 -28.38 -4.34 -47.27
CA TYR A 675 -27.59 -3.87 -46.13
C TYR A 675 -26.10 -4.24 -46.25
N ARG A 676 -25.78 -5.46 -46.68
CA ARG A 676 -24.39 -5.94 -46.78
C ARG A 676 -23.67 -5.41 -48.01
N ASP A 677 -24.29 -5.55 -49.19
CA ASP A 677 -23.58 -5.36 -50.46
C ASP A 677 -23.80 -3.96 -51.05
N VAL A 678 -24.97 -3.37 -50.84
CA VAL A 678 -25.25 -1.98 -51.24
C VAL A 678 -24.72 -1.01 -50.20
N LEU A 679 -25.21 -1.05 -48.96
CA LEU A 679 -24.80 -0.08 -47.94
C LEU A 679 -23.38 -0.34 -47.38
N GLY A 680 -22.90 -1.58 -47.42
CA GLY A 680 -21.62 -1.95 -46.85
C GLY A 680 -21.65 -2.18 -45.33
N MET A 681 -22.84 -2.42 -44.76
CA MET A 681 -22.98 -2.78 -43.35
C MET A 681 -22.58 -4.24 -43.10
N LYS A 682 -22.34 -4.57 -41.84
CA LYS A 682 -22.00 -5.91 -41.36
C LYS A 682 -23.13 -6.46 -40.52
N VAL A 683 -23.35 -7.77 -40.60
CA VAL A 683 -24.17 -8.49 -39.62
C VAL A 683 -23.41 -8.53 -38.29
N LEU A 684 -24.03 -7.96 -37.26
CA LEU A 684 -23.46 -7.86 -35.93
C LEU A 684 -23.88 -9.04 -35.06
N ARG A 685 -25.14 -9.47 -35.16
CA ARG A 685 -25.68 -10.68 -34.53
C ARG A 685 -26.97 -11.11 -35.21
N HIS A 686 -27.26 -12.40 -35.16
CA HIS A 686 -28.49 -12.99 -35.69
C HIS A 686 -29.09 -13.96 -34.67
N GLU A 687 -30.41 -13.88 -34.47
CA GLU A 687 -31.15 -14.64 -33.47
C GLU A 687 -32.46 -15.19 -34.07
N GLU A 688 -32.77 -16.45 -33.78
CA GLU A 688 -34.01 -17.13 -34.19
C GLU A 688 -34.89 -17.39 -32.95
N PHE A 689 -36.19 -17.14 -33.08
CA PHE A 689 -37.16 -17.26 -32.00
C PHE A 689 -38.34 -18.12 -32.46
N GLU A 690 -38.69 -19.15 -31.69
CA GLU A 690 -39.75 -20.10 -32.04
C GLU A 690 -41.17 -19.56 -31.76
N GLU A 691 -41.30 -18.55 -30.89
CA GLU A 691 -42.57 -17.95 -30.48
C GLU A 691 -42.51 -16.42 -30.54
N GLY A 692 -43.67 -15.77 -30.68
CA GLY A 692 -43.82 -14.32 -30.68
C GLY A 692 -43.27 -13.66 -29.41
N CYS A 693 -42.77 -12.42 -29.52
CA CYS A 693 -42.14 -11.73 -28.41
C CYS A 693 -43.18 -11.17 -27.42
N LYS A 694 -42.94 -11.34 -26.10
CA LYS A 694 -43.80 -10.81 -25.01
C LYS A 694 -44.01 -9.29 -25.06
N ALA A 695 -43.05 -8.54 -25.61
CA ALA A 695 -43.10 -7.09 -25.77
C ALA A 695 -43.37 -6.67 -27.22
N THR A 696 -44.00 -7.57 -28.00
CA THR A 696 -44.40 -7.39 -29.40
C THR A 696 -43.28 -6.85 -30.29
N CYS A 697 -42.02 -7.17 -29.99
CA CYS A 697 -40.86 -6.70 -30.75
C CYS A 697 -40.94 -7.10 -32.23
N ASN A 698 -41.59 -8.22 -32.53
CA ASN A 698 -41.79 -8.69 -33.90
C ASN A 698 -43.08 -8.18 -34.55
N GLY A 699 -43.88 -7.37 -33.83
CA GLY A 699 -45.22 -6.94 -34.20
C GLY A 699 -46.32 -7.84 -33.61
N PRO A 700 -47.56 -7.74 -34.12
CA PRO A 700 -48.71 -8.50 -33.61
C PRO A 700 -48.75 -9.96 -34.11
N TYR A 701 -47.59 -10.58 -34.38
CA TYR A 701 -47.50 -11.92 -34.98
C TYR A 701 -47.02 -12.95 -33.96
N ASP A 702 -47.77 -14.03 -33.78
CA ASP A 702 -47.49 -15.05 -32.76
C ASP A 702 -46.57 -16.20 -33.24
N GLY A 703 -46.11 -16.14 -34.49
CA GLY A 703 -45.31 -17.20 -35.13
C GLY A 703 -43.80 -17.09 -34.91
N LYS A 704 -43.07 -18.06 -35.47
CA LYS A 704 -41.60 -18.05 -35.54
C LYS A 704 -41.11 -16.78 -36.23
N TRP A 705 -40.05 -16.18 -35.71
CA TRP A 705 -39.44 -14.97 -36.26
C TRP A 705 -37.93 -14.94 -36.01
N SER A 706 -37.24 -14.04 -36.70
CA SER A 706 -35.81 -13.83 -36.53
C SER A 706 -35.48 -12.36 -36.40
N LYS A 707 -34.40 -12.07 -35.67
CA LYS A 707 -33.85 -10.75 -35.44
C LYS A 707 -32.42 -10.71 -35.96
N THR A 708 -32.11 -9.75 -36.82
CA THR A 708 -30.76 -9.55 -37.35
C THR A 708 -30.33 -8.11 -37.14
N MET A 709 -29.25 -7.89 -36.42
CA MET A 709 -28.68 -6.56 -36.23
C MET A 709 -27.64 -6.29 -37.30
N VAL A 710 -27.77 -5.18 -38.04
CA VAL A 710 -26.83 -4.80 -39.09
C VAL A 710 -26.41 -3.34 -38.95
N GLY A 711 -25.12 -3.06 -39.07
CA GLY A 711 -24.57 -1.71 -38.91
C GLY A 711 -23.14 -1.57 -39.41
N PHE A 712 -22.57 -0.37 -39.32
CA PHE A 712 -21.17 -0.12 -39.72
C PHE A 712 -20.14 -0.52 -38.66
N GLY A 713 -20.58 -0.67 -37.40
CA GLY A 713 -19.76 -1.10 -36.27
C GLY A 713 -20.60 -1.66 -35.12
N PRO A 714 -19.97 -1.96 -33.96
CA PRO A 714 -20.65 -2.53 -32.80
C PRO A 714 -21.83 -1.70 -32.29
N GLU A 715 -22.85 -2.36 -31.75
CA GLU A 715 -24.03 -1.70 -31.14
C GLU A 715 -23.69 -0.86 -29.89
N ASP A 716 -22.48 -0.94 -29.36
CA ASP A 716 -22.01 -0.17 -28.21
C ASP A 716 -21.79 1.33 -28.53
N ASP A 717 -21.44 1.62 -29.79
CA ASP A 717 -21.02 2.95 -30.27
C ASP A 717 -21.60 3.32 -31.65
N HIS A 718 -22.41 2.46 -32.27
CA HIS A 718 -23.10 2.74 -33.54
C HIS A 718 -24.62 2.61 -33.41
N PHE A 719 -25.34 3.42 -34.18
CA PHE A 719 -26.76 3.24 -34.45
C PHE A 719 -26.94 2.22 -35.58
N VAL A 720 -27.75 1.19 -35.33
CA VAL A 720 -27.86 0.04 -36.22
C VAL A 720 -29.30 -0.17 -36.70
N ALA A 721 -29.50 -1.04 -37.68
CA ALA A 721 -30.82 -1.51 -38.07
C ALA A 721 -31.11 -2.87 -37.43
N GLU A 722 -32.23 -2.97 -36.72
CA GLU A 722 -32.79 -4.25 -36.29
C GLU A 722 -33.74 -4.76 -37.37
N LEU A 723 -33.37 -5.86 -38.03
CA LEU A 723 -34.18 -6.48 -39.08
C LEU A 723 -35.02 -7.61 -38.50
N THR A 724 -36.33 -7.42 -38.49
CA THR A 724 -37.31 -8.39 -38.00
C THR A 724 -37.95 -9.10 -39.18
N TYR A 725 -37.74 -10.41 -39.28
CA TYR A 725 -38.42 -11.26 -40.26
C TYR A 725 -39.38 -12.22 -39.56
N ASN A 726 -40.66 -12.13 -39.88
CA ASN A 726 -41.69 -13.05 -39.40
C ASN A 726 -41.92 -14.14 -40.45
N TYR A 727 -41.78 -15.41 -40.06
CA TYR A 727 -41.96 -16.51 -40.99
C TYR A 727 -43.40 -16.56 -41.49
N GLY A 728 -43.57 -16.51 -42.81
CA GLY A 728 -44.88 -16.57 -43.47
C GLY A 728 -45.54 -15.22 -43.76
N VAL A 729 -44.91 -14.10 -43.37
CA VAL A 729 -45.31 -12.75 -43.78
C VAL A 729 -44.36 -12.27 -44.88
N GLY A 730 -44.90 -11.93 -46.05
CA GLY A 730 -44.11 -11.63 -47.25
C GLY A 730 -44.04 -10.14 -47.60
N GLU A 731 -44.98 -9.35 -47.09
CA GLU A 731 -45.09 -7.92 -47.39
C GLU A 731 -45.70 -7.19 -46.19
N TYR A 732 -45.27 -5.94 -46.00
CA TYR A 732 -45.79 -5.02 -45.00
C TYR A 732 -46.15 -3.71 -45.70
N GLN A 733 -47.34 -3.19 -45.45
CA GLN A 733 -47.78 -1.90 -45.97
C GLN A 733 -47.02 -0.76 -45.29
N LEU A 734 -46.22 -0.03 -46.05
CA LEU A 734 -45.54 1.18 -45.58
C LEU A 734 -46.53 2.33 -45.40
N GLY A 735 -46.47 2.96 -44.23
CA GLY A 735 -47.21 4.17 -43.91
C GLY A 735 -46.53 5.45 -44.42
N ASN A 736 -46.93 6.60 -43.87
CA ASN A 736 -46.26 7.88 -44.06
C ASN A 736 -45.50 8.35 -42.80
N ASP A 737 -45.36 7.46 -41.82
CA ASP A 737 -44.75 7.68 -40.50
C ASP A 737 -43.22 7.69 -40.57
N PHE A 738 -42.60 6.72 -41.25
CA PHE A 738 -41.16 6.65 -41.47
C PHE A 738 -40.76 7.35 -42.77
N LEU A 739 -40.01 8.46 -42.65
CA LEU A 739 -39.62 9.30 -43.79
C LEU A 739 -38.21 9.02 -44.32
N GLY A 740 -37.38 8.35 -43.53
CA GLY A 740 -36.13 7.74 -44.01
C GLY A 740 -35.01 7.67 -43.00
N LEU A 741 -33.99 6.89 -43.34
CA LEU A 741 -32.71 6.84 -42.62
C LEU A 741 -31.62 7.49 -43.47
N THR A 742 -30.89 8.44 -42.90
CA THR A 742 -29.80 9.15 -43.60
C THR A 742 -28.45 8.64 -43.13
N LEU A 743 -27.55 8.34 -44.06
CA LEU A 743 -26.17 7.92 -43.79
C LEU A 743 -25.17 8.58 -44.76
N GLN A 744 -23.91 8.65 -44.36
CA GLN A 744 -22.82 9.23 -45.15
C GLN A 744 -21.86 8.14 -45.64
N SER A 745 -21.88 7.83 -46.94
CA SER A 745 -21.04 6.79 -47.52
C SER A 745 -20.96 6.87 -49.05
N SER A 746 -19.89 7.46 -49.57
CA SER A 746 -19.58 7.44 -51.01
C SER A 746 -19.37 6.02 -51.54
N GLN A 747 -18.91 5.11 -50.68
CA GLN A 747 -18.82 3.69 -50.99
C GLN A 747 -20.21 3.06 -51.22
N ALA A 748 -21.22 3.44 -50.44
CA ALA A 748 -22.59 2.92 -50.63
C ALA A 748 -23.21 3.41 -51.95
N VAL A 749 -22.97 4.67 -52.33
CA VAL A 749 -23.37 5.21 -53.65
C VAL A 749 -22.69 4.43 -54.77
N SER A 750 -21.39 4.20 -54.65
CA SER A 750 -20.59 3.45 -55.63
C SER A 750 -21.06 2.00 -55.75
N ASN A 751 -21.36 1.35 -54.63
CA ASN A 751 -21.88 -0.01 -54.57
C ASN A 751 -23.26 -0.12 -55.21
N ALA A 752 -24.19 0.79 -54.90
CA ALA A 752 -25.52 0.85 -55.52
C ALA A 752 -25.42 0.98 -57.04
N LYS A 753 -24.60 1.91 -57.54
CA LYS A 753 -24.36 2.09 -58.99
C LYS A 753 -23.78 0.83 -59.63
N ARG A 754 -22.81 0.18 -58.98
CA ARG A 754 -22.17 -1.06 -59.45
C ARG A 754 -23.14 -2.24 -59.50
N LEU A 755 -24.01 -2.38 -58.50
CA LEU A 755 -24.98 -3.46 -58.38
C LEU A 755 -26.27 -3.20 -59.17
N GLY A 756 -26.39 -2.04 -59.80
CA GLY A 756 -27.62 -1.62 -60.48
C GLY A 756 -28.80 -1.40 -59.52
N TRP A 757 -28.53 -1.10 -58.26
CA TRP A 757 -29.58 -0.80 -57.28
C TRP A 757 -30.16 0.59 -57.55
N PRO A 758 -31.51 0.77 -57.58
CA PRO A 758 -32.12 2.05 -57.88
C PRO A 758 -31.64 3.17 -56.96
N LEU A 759 -31.19 4.27 -57.56
CA LEU A 759 -30.59 5.40 -56.86
C LEU A 759 -30.94 6.70 -57.59
N THR A 760 -31.64 7.59 -56.91
CA THR A 760 -32.12 8.87 -57.46
C THR A 760 -31.41 10.01 -56.77
N GLN A 761 -30.76 10.90 -57.51
CA GLN A 761 -30.19 12.10 -56.91
C GLN A 761 -31.30 13.09 -56.55
N VAL A 762 -31.37 13.49 -55.29
CA VAL A 762 -32.42 14.41 -54.80
C VAL A 762 -31.88 15.80 -54.47
N GLU A 763 -30.62 15.90 -54.06
CA GLU A 763 -29.90 17.18 -53.87
C GLU A 763 -28.42 17.02 -54.27
N GLU A 764 -27.63 18.10 -54.16
CA GLU A 764 -26.19 18.04 -54.37
C GLU A 764 -25.54 17.09 -53.34
N ALA A 765 -24.85 16.06 -53.83
CA ALA A 765 -24.27 14.99 -53.01
C ALA A 765 -25.27 14.22 -52.11
N LEU A 766 -26.57 14.21 -52.43
CA LEU A 766 -27.58 13.43 -51.71
C LEU A 766 -28.37 12.53 -52.65
N TYR A 767 -28.37 11.23 -52.36
CA TYR A 767 -29.04 10.21 -53.15
C TYR A 767 -30.10 9.47 -52.34
N LEU A 768 -31.29 9.30 -52.90
CA LEU A 768 -32.37 8.47 -52.37
C LEU A 768 -32.29 7.08 -52.99
N THR A 769 -32.30 6.05 -52.14
CA THR A 769 -32.52 4.65 -52.50
C THR A 769 -33.63 4.09 -51.60
N HIS A 770 -34.16 2.92 -51.94
CA HIS A 770 -35.14 2.23 -51.10
C HIS A 770 -34.60 0.85 -50.72
N ALA A 771 -34.72 0.52 -49.43
CA ALA A 771 -34.55 -0.84 -48.97
C ALA A 771 -35.73 -1.71 -49.46
N PRO A 772 -35.58 -3.03 -49.50
CA PRO A 772 -36.71 -3.93 -49.73
C PRO A 772 -37.84 -3.66 -48.73
N GLY A 773 -39.09 -3.63 -49.20
CA GLY A 773 -40.23 -3.12 -48.42
C GLY A 773 -40.54 -1.64 -48.63
N GLY A 774 -39.72 -0.91 -49.39
CA GLY A 774 -39.98 0.47 -49.78
C GLY A 774 -39.47 1.52 -48.79
N TYR A 775 -38.68 1.13 -47.77
CA TYR A 775 -38.15 2.07 -46.79
C TYR A 775 -37.13 3.04 -47.43
N PRO A 776 -37.35 4.37 -47.35
CA PRO A 776 -36.44 5.34 -47.93
C PRO A 776 -35.11 5.45 -47.15
N PHE A 777 -33.99 5.43 -47.89
CA PHE A 777 -32.64 5.64 -47.38
C PHE A 777 -31.96 6.77 -48.15
N TYR A 778 -31.45 7.75 -47.42
CA TYR A 778 -30.73 8.90 -47.99
C TYR A 778 -29.23 8.71 -47.76
N ILE A 779 -28.46 8.71 -48.86
CA ILE A 779 -27.02 8.51 -48.84
C ILE A 779 -26.34 9.82 -49.24
N VAL A 780 -25.62 10.40 -48.29
CA VAL A 780 -24.73 11.55 -48.53
C VAL A 780 -23.45 11.02 -49.19
N ASP A 781 -23.16 11.46 -50.41
CA ASP A 781 -22.02 11.03 -51.22
C ASP A 781 -20.72 11.72 -50.76
N LYS A 782 -20.25 11.33 -49.58
CA LYS A 782 -18.98 11.74 -48.98
C LYS A 782 -18.31 10.52 -48.35
N GLU A 783 -16.99 10.59 -48.17
CA GLU A 783 -16.26 9.53 -47.46
C GLU A 783 -16.86 9.29 -46.07
N GLN A 784 -16.86 8.03 -45.64
CA GLN A 784 -17.38 7.68 -44.32
C GLN A 784 -16.59 8.41 -43.23
N PRO A 785 -17.27 9.00 -42.23
CA PRO A 785 -16.57 9.60 -41.11
C PRO A 785 -15.82 8.53 -40.29
N PRO A 786 -14.85 8.93 -39.45
CA PRO A 786 -14.22 8.01 -38.50
C PRO A 786 -15.17 7.52 -37.40
N THR A 787 -16.34 8.15 -37.27
CA THR A 787 -17.45 7.80 -36.37
C THR A 787 -18.56 7.08 -37.14
N ASP A 788 -19.70 6.81 -36.50
CA ASP A 788 -20.85 6.17 -37.13
C ASP A 788 -21.29 6.91 -38.42
N PRO A 789 -21.34 6.22 -39.57
CA PRO A 789 -21.87 6.79 -40.82
C PRO A 789 -23.38 7.08 -40.78
N VAL A 790 -24.16 6.47 -39.88
CA VAL A 790 -25.59 6.74 -39.74
C VAL A 790 -25.81 8.08 -39.03
N GLN A 791 -26.48 9.01 -39.72
CA GLN A 791 -26.62 10.39 -39.24
C GLN A 791 -27.94 10.64 -38.52
N LYS A 792 -29.06 10.20 -39.10
CA LYS A 792 -30.39 10.48 -38.56
C LYS A 792 -31.46 9.52 -39.04
N VAL A 793 -32.52 9.39 -38.23
CA VAL A 793 -33.81 8.81 -38.59
C VAL A 793 -34.84 9.94 -38.68
N SER A 794 -35.61 9.98 -39.76
CA SER A 794 -36.64 10.99 -40.00
C SER A 794 -38.04 10.41 -39.84
N LEU A 795 -38.86 10.99 -38.96
CA LEU A 795 -40.24 10.58 -38.68
C LEU A 795 -41.23 11.71 -38.99
N GLY A 796 -42.39 11.34 -39.52
CA GLY A 796 -43.51 12.24 -39.80
C GLY A 796 -44.34 12.50 -38.55
N VAL A 797 -44.65 13.76 -38.27
CA VAL A 797 -45.47 14.17 -37.12
C VAL A 797 -46.62 15.06 -37.56
N SER A 798 -47.74 15.02 -36.85
CA SER A 798 -48.92 15.87 -37.16
C SER A 798 -48.80 17.27 -36.56
N ASP A 799 -48.05 17.43 -35.45
CA ASP A 799 -47.82 18.71 -34.79
C ASP A 799 -46.36 18.78 -34.30
N LEU A 800 -45.56 19.58 -35.00
CA LEU A 800 -44.13 19.71 -34.72
C LEU A 800 -43.86 20.27 -33.32
N GLN A 801 -44.69 21.19 -32.83
CA GLN A 801 -44.47 21.82 -31.51
C GLN A 801 -44.79 20.84 -30.38
N ARG A 802 -45.89 20.09 -30.50
CA ARG A 802 -46.28 19.06 -29.54
C ARG A 802 -45.24 17.94 -29.48
N SER A 803 -44.80 17.46 -30.63
CA SER A 803 -43.82 16.36 -30.70
C SER A 803 -42.44 16.83 -30.25
N THR A 804 -42.01 18.05 -30.61
CA THR A 804 -40.75 18.63 -30.07
C THR A 804 -40.78 18.71 -28.54
N ARG A 805 -41.90 19.15 -27.94
CA ARG A 805 -42.03 19.21 -26.48
C ARG A 805 -41.95 17.82 -25.84
N TYR A 806 -42.61 16.81 -26.42
CA TYR A 806 -42.54 15.45 -25.92
C TYR A 806 -41.09 14.93 -25.91
N TRP A 807 -40.44 14.97 -27.06
CA TRP A 807 -39.09 14.43 -27.23
C TRP A 807 -38.03 15.22 -26.46
N ALA A 808 -38.12 16.55 -26.43
CA ALA A 808 -37.13 17.38 -25.73
C ALA A 808 -37.37 17.46 -24.22
N THR A 809 -38.62 17.69 -23.79
CA THR A 809 -38.93 17.94 -22.38
C THR A 809 -39.15 16.66 -21.58
N LEU A 810 -39.77 15.62 -22.16
CA LEU A 810 -40.08 14.39 -21.42
C LEU A 810 -39.02 13.30 -21.62
N LEU A 811 -38.45 13.21 -22.82
CA LEU A 811 -37.42 12.21 -23.13
C LEU A 811 -35.99 12.73 -23.05
N GLY A 812 -35.80 14.03 -22.77
CA GLY A 812 -34.48 14.63 -22.51
C GLY A 812 -33.63 14.86 -23.76
N MET A 813 -34.20 14.91 -24.96
CA MET A 813 -33.42 15.20 -26.18
C MET A 813 -33.12 16.70 -26.32
N THR A 814 -31.89 17.03 -26.69
CA THR A 814 -31.50 18.40 -27.02
C THR A 814 -32.01 18.78 -28.41
N LEU A 815 -32.61 19.97 -28.53
CA LEU A 815 -32.96 20.58 -29.82
C LEU A 815 -31.69 21.09 -30.50
N MET A 816 -31.28 20.44 -31.58
CA MET A 816 -30.02 20.75 -32.28
C MET A 816 -30.21 21.67 -33.46
N ASN A 817 -31.29 21.50 -34.21
CA ASN A 817 -31.62 22.37 -35.33
C ASN A 817 -33.14 22.46 -35.50
N LYS A 818 -33.61 23.62 -35.98
CA LYS A 818 -35.00 23.84 -36.36
C LYS A 818 -35.02 24.60 -37.67
N ASN A 819 -35.67 24.04 -38.68
CA ASN A 819 -35.86 24.67 -39.98
C ASN A 819 -37.35 24.93 -40.21
N GLU A 820 -37.73 26.20 -40.05
CA GLU A 820 -39.13 26.64 -40.17
C GLU A 820 -39.66 26.54 -41.60
N LYS A 821 -38.79 26.73 -42.61
CA LYS A 821 -39.17 26.64 -44.03
C LYS A 821 -39.55 25.21 -44.43
N ASN A 822 -38.75 24.23 -43.97
CA ASN A 822 -38.98 22.82 -44.25
C ASN A 822 -39.86 22.14 -43.20
N LYS A 823 -40.32 22.89 -42.18
CA LYS A 823 -41.05 22.41 -41.01
C LYS A 823 -40.43 21.17 -40.37
N THR A 824 -39.13 21.24 -40.09
CA THR A 824 -38.34 20.15 -39.50
C THR A 824 -37.68 20.58 -38.20
N VAL A 825 -37.52 19.62 -37.29
CA VAL A 825 -36.79 19.73 -36.02
C VAL A 825 -35.84 18.55 -35.91
N LEU A 826 -34.57 18.82 -35.59
CA LEU A 826 -33.54 17.83 -35.36
C LEU A 826 -33.22 17.76 -33.86
N LEU A 827 -33.28 16.56 -33.31
CA LEU A 827 -33.14 16.24 -31.89
C LEU A 827 -32.09 15.15 -31.69
N GLY A 828 -31.42 15.14 -30.54
CA GLY A 828 -30.55 14.03 -30.15
C GLY A 828 -30.05 14.18 -28.72
N PHE A 829 -29.44 13.12 -28.19
CA PHE A 829 -28.82 13.15 -26.86
C PHE A 829 -27.39 13.72 -26.88
N GLU A 830 -26.62 13.41 -27.91
CA GLU A 830 -25.23 13.88 -28.06
C GLU A 830 -24.93 14.18 -29.54
N GLU A 831 -23.99 15.08 -29.84
CA GLU A 831 -23.58 15.44 -31.20
C GLU A 831 -22.99 14.26 -32.01
N SER A 832 -22.42 13.26 -31.34
CA SER A 832 -21.82 12.09 -31.99
C SER A 832 -22.81 10.96 -32.32
N GLN A 833 -24.02 10.94 -31.74
CA GLN A 833 -24.99 9.85 -31.94
C GLN A 833 -25.89 10.03 -33.17
N CYS A 834 -26.63 9.00 -33.59
CA CYS A 834 -27.69 9.19 -34.58
C CYS A 834 -28.79 10.13 -34.04
N LYS A 835 -29.23 11.07 -34.88
CA LYS A 835 -30.25 12.07 -34.54
C LYS A 835 -31.65 11.61 -34.91
N LEU A 836 -32.66 12.23 -34.30
CA LEU A 836 -34.06 12.12 -34.68
C LEU A 836 -34.51 13.40 -35.36
N GLU A 837 -34.92 13.32 -36.62
CA GLU A 837 -35.56 14.41 -37.34
C GLU A 837 -37.07 14.23 -37.33
N LEU A 838 -37.79 15.19 -36.76
CA LEU A 838 -39.24 15.27 -36.85
C LEU A 838 -39.62 16.20 -37.98
N ARG A 839 -40.53 15.78 -38.86
CA ARG A 839 -41.04 16.57 -39.97
C ARG A 839 -42.55 16.66 -39.91
N ASP A 840 -43.08 17.88 -39.93
CA ASP A 840 -44.52 18.11 -40.08
C ASP A 840 -44.96 17.65 -41.48
N ILE A 841 -45.80 16.62 -41.53
CA ILE A 841 -46.36 16.08 -42.78
C ILE A 841 -47.70 16.71 -43.17
N SER A 842 -48.19 17.65 -42.36
CA SER A 842 -49.40 18.45 -42.59
C SER A 842 -50.64 17.60 -42.86
N GLY A 843 -50.77 16.51 -42.09
CA GLY A 843 -51.85 15.53 -42.16
C GLY A 843 -51.77 14.50 -41.03
N THR A 844 -52.65 13.49 -41.07
CA THR A 844 -52.63 12.37 -40.11
C THR A 844 -51.46 11.44 -40.39
N VAL A 845 -50.76 11.02 -39.33
CA VAL A 845 -49.72 9.98 -39.40
C VAL A 845 -50.40 8.61 -39.54
N ASP A 846 -50.11 7.93 -40.65
CA ASP A 846 -50.48 6.56 -40.93
C ASP A 846 -49.24 5.68 -40.75
N HIS A 847 -49.30 4.75 -39.81
CA HIS A 847 -48.22 3.82 -39.51
C HIS A 847 -48.16 2.63 -40.47
N GLY A 848 -49.25 2.38 -41.21
CA GLY A 848 -49.41 1.13 -41.94
C GLY A 848 -49.16 -0.08 -41.04
N THR A 849 -48.56 -1.13 -41.60
CA THR A 849 -48.19 -2.36 -40.87
C THR A 849 -46.68 -2.55 -40.81
N ALA A 850 -45.95 -1.82 -41.66
CA ALA A 850 -44.50 -1.76 -41.73
C ALA A 850 -43.85 -0.86 -40.66
N PHE A 851 -44.64 -0.20 -39.81
CA PHE A 851 -44.16 0.68 -38.75
C PHE A 851 -43.04 0.03 -37.95
N GLY A 852 -42.03 0.84 -37.66
CA GLY A 852 -40.88 0.47 -36.88
C GLY A 852 -40.97 0.91 -35.43
N ARG A 853 -39.85 0.72 -34.74
CA ARG A 853 -39.65 1.18 -33.36
C ARG A 853 -38.23 1.74 -33.26
N ILE A 854 -38.08 2.91 -32.66
CA ILE A 854 -36.76 3.45 -32.34
C ILE A 854 -36.39 3.07 -30.90
N ALA A 855 -35.16 2.63 -30.70
CA ALA A 855 -34.68 2.17 -29.40
C ALA A 855 -33.59 3.08 -28.84
N PHE A 856 -33.69 3.33 -27.54
CA PHE A 856 -32.72 4.06 -26.74
C PHE A 856 -32.32 3.23 -25.52
N SER A 857 -31.10 3.39 -25.04
CA SER A 857 -30.73 2.92 -23.70
C SER A 857 -30.72 4.07 -22.69
N CYS A 858 -30.97 3.73 -21.44
CA CYS A 858 -30.68 4.54 -20.25
C CYS A 858 -30.19 3.60 -19.14
N PRO A 859 -29.54 4.10 -18.07
CA PRO A 859 -29.25 3.27 -16.90
C PRO A 859 -30.50 2.53 -16.43
N ARG A 860 -30.37 1.23 -16.10
CA ARG A 860 -31.50 0.39 -15.66
C ARG A 860 -32.35 1.06 -14.58
N GLU A 861 -31.70 1.73 -13.64
CA GLU A 861 -32.35 2.42 -12.51
C GLU A 861 -33.29 3.56 -12.92
N GLN A 862 -33.15 4.10 -14.13
CA GLN A 862 -33.99 5.18 -14.66
C GLN A 862 -35.27 4.67 -15.35
N LEU A 863 -35.37 3.37 -15.67
CA LEU A 863 -36.56 2.83 -16.34
C LEU A 863 -37.84 2.98 -15.49
N PRO A 864 -37.84 2.69 -14.17
CA PRO A 864 -39.00 2.95 -13.32
C PRO A 864 -39.36 4.44 -13.25
N ASP A 865 -38.37 5.33 -13.22
CA ASP A 865 -38.57 6.77 -13.16
C ASP A 865 -39.18 7.30 -14.47
N LEU A 866 -38.71 6.79 -15.61
CA LEU A 866 -39.30 7.07 -16.91
C LEU A 866 -40.76 6.61 -16.99
N GLU A 867 -41.06 5.40 -16.50
CA GLU A 867 -42.45 4.91 -16.43
C GLU A 867 -43.31 5.80 -15.53
N ALA A 868 -42.78 6.22 -14.38
CA ALA A 868 -43.47 7.11 -13.45
C ALA A 868 -43.70 8.51 -14.06
N LEU A 869 -42.72 9.05 -14.79
CA LEU A 869 -42.83 10.33 -15.51
C LEU A 869 -43.93 10.26 -16.58
N MET A 870 -43.94 9.19 -17.38
CA MET A 870 -44.95 9.02 -18.44
C MET A 870 -46.37 8.89 -17.85
N LYS A 871 -46.52 8.17 -16.72
CA LYS A 871 -47.79 8.12 -15.98
C LYS A 871 -48.20 9.49 -15.44
N LYS A 872 -47.26 10.24 -14.86
CA LYS A 872 -47.50 11.57 -14.30
C LYS A 872 -47.94 12.58 -15.38
N GLU A 873 -47.30 12.55 -16.53
CA GLU A 873 -47.59 13.43 -17.67
C GLU A 873 -48.71 12.91 -18.59
N ASN A 874 -49.42 11.85 -18.15
CA ASN A 874 -50.54 11.22 -18.85
C ASN A 874 -50.21 10.84 -20.31
N GLN A 875 -48.99 10.34 -20.53
CA GLN A 875 -48.52 9.81 -21.81
C GLN A 875 -48.78 8.31 -21.91
N ASN A 876 -48.85 7.79 -23.14
CA ASN A 876 -49.18 6.38 -23.37
C ASN A 876 -47.96 5.47 -23.20
N ILE A 877 -48.14 4.40 -22.41
CA ILE A 877 -47.15 3.35 -22.16
C ILE A 877 -47.72 2.07 -22.76
N LEU A 878 -47.15 1.62 -23.88
CA LEU A 878 -47.57 0.39 -24.57
C LEU A 878 -47.21 -0.86 -23.76
N THR A 879 -46.02 -0.87 -23.17
CA THR A 879 -45.56 -1.99 -22.35
C THR A 879 -44.86 -1.42 -21.12
N PRO A 880 -45.44 -1.60 -19.92
CA PRO A 880 -44.78 -1.28 -18.66
C PRO A 880 -43.46 -2.04 -18.51
N LEU A 881 -42.66 -1.69 -17.50
CA LEU A 881 -41.37 -2.32 -17.24
C LEU A 881 -41.48 -3.86 -17.26
N VAL A 882 -40.79 -4.50 -18.21
CA VAL A 882 -40.80 -5.95 -18.41
C VAL A 882 -39.42 -6.49 -18.71
N SER A 883 -39.11 -7.68 -18.20
CA SER A 883 -37.88 -8.41 -18.53
C SER A 883 -38.07 -9.26 -19.78
N LEU A 884 -37.13 -9.17 -20.71
CA LEU A 884 -37.10 -9.92 -21.96
C LEU A 884 -35.87 -10.81 -22.02
N ASP A 885 -36.11 -12.09 -22.27
CA ASP A 885 -35.08 -13.10 -22.42
C ASP A 885 -34.71 -13.26 -23.91
N THR A 886 -33.42 -13.39 -24.18
CA THR A 886 -32.91 -13.81 -25.48
C THR A 886 -32.16 -15.14 -25.28
N PRO A 887 -32.48 -16.22 -26.02
CA PRO A 887 -31.87 -17.52 -25.81
C PRO A 887 -30.34 -17.48 -25.77
N GLY A 888 -29.74 -17.91 -24.65
CA GLY A 888 -28.29 -17.95 -24.47
C GLY A 888 -27.61 -16.60 -24.24
N LYS A 889 -28.36 -15.50 -24.08
CA LYS A 889 -27.84 -14.14 -23.86
C LYS A 889 -28.41 -13.49 -22.59
N ALA A 890 -27.96 -12.28 -22.27
CA ALA A 890 -28.39 -11.53 -21.11
C ALA A 890 -29.88 -11.15 -21.20
N THR A 891 -30.61 -11.32 -20.09
CA THR A 891 -31.97 -10.78 -19.91
C THR A 891 -31.90 -9.27 -19.79
N VAL A 892 -32.71 -8.55 -20.56
CA VAL A 892 -32.80 -7.08 -20.53
C VAL A 892 -34.15 -6.63 -19.96
N GLU A 893 -34.21 -5.44 -19.39
CA GLU A 893 -35.46 -4.80 -18.99
C GLU A 893 -35.78 -3.64 -19.91
N VAL A 894 -37.05 -3.54 -20.31
CA VAL A 894 -37.52 -2.52 -21.24
C VAL A 894 -38.81 -1.87 -20.77
N VAL A 895 -39.01 -0.62 -21.20
CA VAL A 895 -40.29 0.10 -21.19
C VAL A 895 -40.59 0.52 -22.63
N ILE A 896 -41.81 0.29 -23.11
CA ILE A 896 -42.22 0.71 -24.46
C ILE A 896 -43.26 1.81 -24.35
N LEU A 897 -42.95 2.94 -24.98
CA LEU A 897 -43.77 4.14 -25.02
C LEU A 897 -44.29 4.36 -26.44
N THR A 898 -45.28 5.25 -26.54
CA THR A 898 -45.59 5.90 -27.81
C THR A 898 -45.54 7.40 -27.67
N ASP A 899 -44.99 8.05 -28.69
CA ASP A 899 -45.05 9.51 -28.78
C ASP A 899 -46.49 10.01 -29.10
N PRO A 900 -46.73 11.33 -29.15
CA PRO A 900 -48.05 11.89 -29.40
C PRO A 900 -48.66 11.51 -30.76
N ASP A 901 -47.83 11.11 -31.72
CA ASP A 901 -48.24 10.65 -33.05
C ASP A 901 -48.27 9.11 -33.16
N ARG A 902 -48.02 8.41 -32.05
CA ARG A 902 -48.01 6.94 -31.89
C ARG A 902 -46.78 6.22 -32.45
N HIS A 903 -45.69 6.93 -32.69
CA HIS A 903 -44.40 6.26 -32.97
C HIS A 903 -43.95 5.46 -31.75
N GLU A 904 -43.58 4.20 -31.95
CA GLU A 904 -43.14 3.32 -30.85
C GLU A 904 -41.70 3.61 -30.44
N ILE A 905 -41.45 3.64 -29.14
CA ILE A 905 -40.15 3.95 -28.54
C ILE A 905 -39.81 2.88 -27.50
N CYS A 906 -38.65 2.23 -27.63
CA CYS A 906 -38.13 1.31 -26.63
C CYS A 906 -37.06 2.01 -25.78
N PHE A 907 -37.21 2.02 -24.46
CA PHE A 907 -36.12 2.29 -23.53
C PHE A 907 -35.66 0.99 -22.88
N VAL A 908 -34.36 0.70 -22.95
CA VAL A 908 -33.74 -0.51 -22.38
C VAL A 908 -32.63 -0.15 -21.38
N GLY A 909 -32.47 -0.96 -20.35
CA GLY A 909 -31.36 -0.81 -19.38
C GLY A 909 -29.99 -1.02 -20.06
N ASP A 910 -29.15 0.01 -20.11
CA ASP A 910 -27.89 0.03 -20.87
C ASP A 910 -26.95 -1.10 -20.44
N GLU A 911 -26.86 -1.39 -19.15
CA GLU A 911 -25.90 -2.35 -18.59
C GLU A 911 -26.12 -3.77 -19.11
N ALA A 912 -27.39 -4.20 -19.14
CA ALA A 912 -27.77 -5.51 -19.67
C ALA A 912 -27.78 -5.51 -21.20
N PHE A 913 -28.17 -4.38 -21.83
CA PHE A 913 -28.18 -4.26 -23.28
C PHE A 913 -26.76 -4.42 -23.88
N ARG A 914 -25.72 -3.86 -23.26
CA ARG A 914 -24.32 -4.04 -23.71
C ARG A 914 -23.88 -5.50 -23.70
N GLN A 915 -24.37 -6.30 -22.76
CA GLN A 915 -24.09 -7.74 -22.73
C GLN A 915 -24.87 -8.50 -23.81
N LEU A 916 -26.13 -8.12 -24.05
CA LEU A 916 -26.98 -8.70 -25.09
C LEU A 916 -26.46 -8.39 -26.51
N SER A 917 -25.99 -7.17 -26.72
CA SER A 917 -25.63 -6.60 -28.02
C SER A 917 -24.18 -6.82 -28.44
N ALA A 918 -23.45 -7.68 -27.72
CA ALA A 918 -22.10 -8.07 -28.12
C ALA A 918 -22.10 -8.65 -29.55
N VAL A 919 -21.18 -8.13 -30.38
CA VAL A 919 -21.02 -8.57 -31.77
C VAL A 919 -20.65 -10.06 -31.79
N ASP A 920 -21.44 -10.84 -32.53
CA ASP A 920 -21.19 -12.24 -32.82
C ASP A 920 -20.32 -12.36 -34.08
N PRO A 921 -19.07 -12.84 -33.96
CA PRO A 921 -18.19 -13.05 -35.12
C PRO A 921 -18.79 -13.98 -36.19
N GLN A 922 -19.72 -14.87 -35.80
CA GLN A 922 -20.39 -15.82 -36.69
C GLN A 922 -21.72 -15.27 -37.23
N GLY A 923 -22.07 -14.01 -36.97
CA GLY A 923 -23.37 -13.44 -37.34
C GLY A 923 -23.73 -13.59 -38.81
N ASN A 924 -22.76 -13.40 -39.73
CA ASN A 924 -22.99 -13.62 -41.16
C ASN A 924 -23.28 -15.10 -41.48
N GLU A 925 -22.51 -16.02 -40.90
CA GLU A 925 -22.65 -17.46 -41.13
C GLU A 925 -23.98 -17.99 -40.60
N LEU A 926 -24.42 -17.45 -39.45
CA LEU A 926 -25.72 -17.78 -38.86
C LEU A 926 -26.88 -17.29 -39.73
N LEU A 927 -26.82 -16.05 -40.23
CA LEU A 927 -27.85 -15.52 -41.13
C LEU A 927 -27.89 -16.29 -42.46
N ASP A 928 -26.74 -16.52 -43.09
CA ASP A 928 -26.65 -17.25 -44.36
C ASP A 928 -27.17 -18.68 -44.20
N LYS A 929 -26.88 -19.34 -43.08
CA LYS A 929 -27.43 -20.65 -42.73
C LYS A 929 -28.94 -20.60 -42.55
N ALA A 930 -29.47 -19.65 -41.78
CA ALA A 930 -30.90 -19.50 -41.56
C ALA A 930 -31.67 -19.22 -42.86
N MET A 931 -31.10 -18.42 -43.76
CA MET A 931 -31.66 -18.18 -45.10
C MET A 931 -31.65 -19.45 -45.96
N ALA A 932 -30.60 -20.26 -45.91
CA ALA A 932 -30.52 -21.52 -46.65
C ALA A 932 -31.48 -22.61 -46.09
N GLU A 933 -31.74 -22.58 -44.80
CA GLU A 933 -32.68 -23.49 -44.12
C GLU A 933 -34.15 -23.05 -44.27
N ASP A 934 -34.41 -21.79 -44.63
CA ASP A 934 -35.76 -21.27 -44.83
C ASP A 934 -36.42 -21.83 -46.09
N ARG A 935 -37.29 -22.81 -45.90
CA ARG A 935 -38.14 -23.39 -46.96
C ARG A 935 -39.54 -22.80 -46.99
N SER A 936 -39.77 -21.61 -46.40
CA SER A 936 -41.09 -21.00 -46.36
C SER A 936 -41.63 -20.74 -47.77
N ASP A 937 -40.83 -20.19 -48.69
CA ASP A 937 -41.27 -19.94 -50.07
C ASP A 937 -41.63 -21.24 -50.81
N GLU A 938 -40.82 -22.30 -50.65
CA GLU A 938 -41.13 -23.63 -51.19
C GLU A 938 -42.42 -24.21 -50.62
N TRP A 939 -42.63 -24.04 -49.31
CA TRP A 939 -43.83 -24.52 -48.61
C TRP A 939 -45.09 -23.81 -49.12
N PHE A 940 -45.06 -22.47 -49.22
CA PHE A 940 -46.18 -21.67 -49.73
C PHE A 940 -46.48 -22.00 -51.20
N ALA A 941 -45.44 -22.10 -52.04
CA ALA A 941 -45.56 -22.52 -53.44
C ALA A 941 -46.17 -23.92 -53.58
N LYS A 942 -45.72 -24.91 -52.79
CA LYS A 942 -46.24 -26.29 -52.81
C LYS A 942 -47.70 -26.39 -52.40
N HIS A 943 -48.17 -25.50 -51.53
CA HIS A 943 -49.57 -25.47 -51.07
C HIS A 943 -50.45 -24.48 -51.85
N ASN A 944 -49.93 -23.90 -52.94
CA ASN A 944 -50.61 -22.87 -53.75
C ASN A 944 -51.18 -21.72 -52.91
N LYS A 945 -50.45 -21.32 -51.87
CA LYS A 945 -50.77 -20.19 -50.98
C LYS A 945 -49.70 -19.12 -51.15
N GLN A 946 -50.07 -17.86 -51.00
CA GLN A 946 -49.10 -16.76 -50.90
C GLN A 946 -48.82 -16.48 -49.42
N LYS A 947 -47.62 -15.97 -49.13
CA LYS A 947 -47.31 -15.41 -47.81
C LYS A 947 -48.32 -14.30 -47.50
N ALA A 948 -48.67 -14.14 -46.23
CA ALA A 948 -49.58 -13.08 -45.83
C ALA A 948 -48.97 -11.71 -46.16
N ALA A 949 -49.76 -10.82 -46.76
CA ALA A 949 -49.48 -9.40 -46.81
C ALA A 949 -50.10 -8.79 -45.55
N ALA A 950 -49.25 -8.21 -44.71
CA ALA A 950 -49.66 -7.68 -43.41
C ALA A 950 -50.16 -6.25 -43.50
#